data_AF-A0A348G093-F1
#
_entry.id   AF-A0A348G093-F1
#
_cell.length_a   1.000
_cell.length_b   1.000
_cell.length_c   1.000
_cell.angle_alpha   90.00
_cell.angle_beta   90.00
_cell.angle_gamma   90.00
#
_symmetry.space_group_name_H-M   'P 1'
#
loop_
_entity.id
_entity.type
_entity.pdbx_description
1 polymer ?
#
loop_
_entity_poly.entity_id
_entity_poly.type
_entity_poly.pdbx_seq_one_letter_code
_entity_poly.pdbx_strand_id
1 'polypeptide(L)'
;MSSPGPDWLLRFVAPHRRRLALVLATALATTALGLAPPYLTRALIDDGLLGRNTSVVVGCCALMLGAALAGTALAAFNRWHYVTVSARTLFALRETLLAHLQCLPPRFFAARPLGDLMTRVDGDLAEVQRFLIDTLLAATTGTLALIGLVAMMAMLSPALLLVAVVAVPAQLAVVRALRPRVERQTRALRERTGAISSFFIETLGAMKLVQSAGAEARERTRLDGLHQGLLGDLRRLEITSALAGGLPGLIGGVATALVFLAGGAMVMEDQLTVGTLVAFVTYMARAAGPANTLIGLPLAWRRAAVSFGRVGEILAEPAAVSDPASPLSLPAKAQGALTLEQIGFAYGPSAPVVLDNVAAVIPGGAKVAVTGASGAGKSTLIDLLHRHYDPTAGRILLDGIDLRHLPLATLRRRIAVVSQDAPLLAGTFADNIRYANPSADDAAVRRAADLAEVSAFADQLPHGLDSRIGERGATLSGGQRQRLAIARALLQDPLVLVLDEATSAVDATTARRIIAAIDTLFADRTRIVVSHHPEALANADVVLTLQRDIARATAPVSVGLVDSGASQPLAAAARFTIDGEAVAMTEPGPDRLGHGTAVADIIRQTTRAPLLLAQVFDDRAATPAAVAAALDWLVEKGARVVNLSIGLTTDRAVLREACARAVAKNVLLVASVPAIGPTVYPAAYPGVVRVTGDARCQGAEIAFIGTGRAAFGASPRNAGPQGAGPAGASIAAARVSAALAAILTEAPDLSATAALDRLAERASHHGPQRRPEIAR
;
A
#
# COMPACT_ATOMS: atom_id res chain seq x y z
N MET A 1 20.43 -15.74 10.26
CA MET A 1 20.21 -16.44 11.54
C MET A 1 18.98 -17.32 11.43
N SER A 2 18.81 -18.33 12.28
CA SER A 2 17.56 -19.10 12.38
C SER A 2 16.41 -18.19 12.80
N SER A 3 15.19 -18.51 12.36
CA SER A 3 13.98 -17.84 12.87
C SER A 3 13.88 -18.04 14.39
N PRO A 4 13.44 -17.02 15.15
CA PRO A 4 13.45 -17.10 16.60
C PRO A 4 12.47 -18.18 17.08
N GLY A 5 13.02 -19.27 17.63
CA GLY A 5 12.26 -20.39 18.17
C GLY A 5 11.32 -19.99 19.32
N PRO A 6 10.33 -20.82 19.68
CA PRO A 6 9.25 -20.44 20.60
C PRO A 6 9.72 -19.99 22.00
N ASP A 7 10.98 -20.23 22.35
CA ASP A 7 11.63 -19.77 23.58
C ASP A 7 11.56 -18.25 23.79
N TRP A 8 11.48 -17.44 22.73
CA TRP A 8 11.29 -15.99 22.87
C TRP A 8 9.94 -15.64 23.52
N LEU A 9 8.91 -16.43 23.29
CA LEU A 9 7.57 -16.26 23.84
C LEU A 9 7.50 -16.67 25.32
N LEU A 10 8.30 -17.67 25.72
CA LEU A 10 8.39 -18.11 27.12
C LEU A 10 8.84 -16.97 28.05
N ARG A 11 9.59 -15.98 27.53
CA ARG A 11 9.98 -14.76 28.28
C ARG A 11 8.78 -13.89 28.69
N PHE A 12 7.67 -13.93 27.95
CA PHE A 12 6.44 -13.20 28.25
C PHE A 12 5.52 -13.97 29.21
N VAL A 13 5.56 -15.31 29.16
CA VAL A 13 4.73 -16.19 29.99
C VAL A 13 5.36 -16.41 31.38
N ALA A 14 6.69 -16.54 31.46
CA ALA A 14 7.41 -16.84 32.70
C ALA A 14 7.21 -15.84 33.86
N PRO A 15 7.13 -14.50 33.64
CA PRO A 15 6.79 -13.53 34.68
C PRO A 15 5.41 -13.75 35.32
N HIS A 16 4.51 -14.46 34.63
CA HIS A 16 3.14 -14.72 35.09
C HIS A 16 2.93 -16.14 35.63
N ARG A 17 4.00 -16.97 35.70
CA ARG A 17 3.94 -18.38 36.14
C ARG A 17 3.16 -18.63 37.44
N ARG A 18 3.30 -17.77 38.46
CA ARG A 18 2.55 -17.89 39.73
C ARG A 18 1.04 -17.67 39.55
N ARG A 19 0.63 -16.75 38.68
CA ARG A 19 -0.78 -16.47 38.38
C ARG A 19 -1.37 -17.54 37.46
N LEU A 20 -0.60 -18.06 36.51
CA LEU A 20 -0.99 -19.19 35.68
C LEU A 20 -1.17 -20.48 36.50
N ALA A 21 -0.30 -20.73 37.50
CA ALA A 21 -0.48 -21.82 38.45
C ALA A 21 -1.76 -21.67 39.28
N LEU A 22 -2.07 -20.45 39.77
CA LEU A 22 -3.34 -20.16 40.47
C LEU A 22 -4.57 -20.37 39.56
N VAL A 23 -4.51 -19.89 38.32
CA VAL A 23 -5.56 -20.10 37.29
C VAL A 23 -5.76 -21.59 36.99
N LEU A 24 -4.68 -22.37 36.85
CA LEU A 24 -4.77 -23.82 36.64
C LEU A 24 -5.33 -24.55 37.87
N ALA A 25 -4.89 -24.20 39.08
CA ALA A 25 -5.36 -24.81 40.33
C ALA A 25 -6.85 -24.49 40.61
N THR A 26 -7.28 -23.25 40.38
CA THR A 26 -8.68 -22.84 40.55
C THR A 26 -9.57 -23.39 39.44
N ALA A 27 -9.07 -23.51 38.20
CA ALA A 27 -9.75 -24.26 37.14
C ALA A 27 -9.92 -25.74 37.51
N LEU A 28 -8.88 -26.40 38.02
CA LEU A 28 -8.93 -27.79 38.49
C LEU A 28 -9.95 -28.00 39.60
N ALA A 29 -9.97 -27.13 40.61
CA ALA A 29 -10.97 -27.18 41.68
C ALA A 29 -12.40 -26.88 41.16
N THR A 30 -12.55 -25.99 40.17
CA THR A 30 -13.84 -25.76 39.48
C THR A 30 -14.29 -27.01 38.72
N THR A 31 -13.38 -27.68 38.01
CA THR A 31 -13.64 -28.94 37.30
C THR A 31 -14.04 -30.05 38.27
N ALA A 32 -13.31 -30.25 39.36
CA ALA A 32 -13.63 -31.26 40.37
C ALA A 32 -14.99 -31.01 41.02
N LEU A 33 -15.29 -29.76 41.40
CA LEU A 33 -16.61 -29.39 41.92
C LEU A 33 -17.71 -29.57 40.86
N GLY A 34 -17.40 -29.37 39.58
CA GLY A 34 -18.27 -29.67 38.44
C GLY A 34 -18.57 -31.16 38.22
N LEU A 35 -17.81 -32.08 38.83
CA LEU A 35 -18.11 -33.52 38.83
C LEU A 35 -19.12 -33.91 39.92
N ALA A 36 -19.32 -33.11 40.97
CA ALA A 36 -20.18 -33.47 42.10
C ALA A 36 -21.69 -33.51 41.77
N PRO A 37 -22.29 -32.55 41.03
CA PRO A 37 -23.75 -32.49 40.88
C PRO A 37 -24.42 -33.75 40.31
N PRO A 38 -23.89 -34.45 39.27
CA PRO A 38 -24.53 -35.67 38.77
C PRO A 38 -24.47 -36.83 39.78
N TYR A 39 -23.43 -36.92 40.60
CA TYR A 39 -23.34 -37.89 41.69
C TYR A 39 -24.34 -37.56 42.82
N LEU A 40 -24.51 -36.27 43.14
CA LEU A 40 -25.57 -35.83 44.05
C LEU A 40 -26.97 -36.11 43.49
N THR A 41 -27.18 -35.98 42.17
CA THR A 41 -28.42 -36.41 41.50
C THR A 41 -28.67 -37.92 41.65
N ARG A 42 -27.63 -38.77 41.63
CA ARG A 42 -27.78 -40.21 41.93
C ARG A 42 -28.33 -40.42 43.34
N ALA A 43 -27.64 -39.91 44.36
CA ALA A 43 -28.05 -40.08 45.77
C ALA A 43 -29.43 -39.45 46.06
N LEU A 44 -29.74 -38.31 45.43
CA LEU A 44 -31.06 -37.67 45.48
C LEU A 44 -32.17 -38.59 44.97
N ILE A 45 -31.94 -39.35 43.88
CA ILE A 45 -32.92 -40.27 43.30
C ILE A 45 -33.01 -41.56 44.11
N ASP A 46 -31.87 -42.21 44.36
CA ASP A 46 -31.81 -43.55 44.95
C ASP A 46 -32.13 -43.51 46.46
N ASP A 47 -31.29 -42.82 47.23
CA ASP A 47 -31.39 -42.77 48.70
C ASP A 47 -32.47 -41.77 49.17
N GLY A 48 -32.72 -40.72 48.39
CA GLY A 48 -33.68 -39.65 48.68
C GLY A 48 -35.11 -39.96 48.24
N LEU A 49 -35.38 -39.95 46.93
CA LEU A 49 -36.74 -40.05 46.37
C LEU A 49 -37.29 -41.48 46.45
N LEU A 50 -36.54 -42.48 46.01
CA LEU A 50 -36.95 -43.89 46.06
C LEU A 50 -36.90 -44.43 47.50
N GLY A 51 -35.84 -44.10 48.26
CA GLY A 51 -35.74 -44.34 49.70
C GLY A 51 -36.72 -43.53 50.58
N ARG A 52 -37.52 -42.62 50.01
CA ARG A 52 -38.49 -41.74 50.69
C ARG A 52 -37.91 -40.90 51.84
N ASN A 53 -36.61 -40.62 51.83
CA ASN A 53 -35.92 -39.91 52.90
C ASN A 53 -35.78 -38.41 52.60
N THR A 54 -36.73 -37.61 53.10
CA THR A 54 -36.75 -36.15 52.94
C THR A 54 -35.48 -35.45 53.45
N SER A 55 -34.78 -36.01 54.45
CA SER A 55 -33.55 -35.39 54.96
C SER A 55 -32.39 -35.51 53.96
N VAL A 56 -32.28 -36.64 53.26
CA VAL A 56 -31.33 -36.85 52.17
C VAL A 56 -31.69 -35.99 50.95
N VAL A 57 -32.98 -35.86 50.62
CA VAL A 57 -33.46 -34.96 49.55
C VAL A 57 -33.03 -33.52 49.82
N VAL A 58 -33.30 -32.98 51.02
CA VAL A 58 -32.92 -31.61 51.39
C VAL A 58 -31.40 -31.45 51.44
N GLY A 59 -30.67 -32.42 51.99
CA GLY A 59 -29.21 -32.42 52.05
C GLY A 59 -28.55 -32.39 50.68
N CYS A 60 -28.98 -33.27 49.75
CA CYS A 60 -28.49 -33.29 48.37
C CYS A 60 -28.79 -31.98 47.64
N CYS A 61 -30.01 -31.43 47.76
CA CYS A 61 -30.36 -30.14 47.16
C CYS A 61 -29.53 -28.98 47.71
N ALA A 62 -29.29 -28.94 49.04
CA ALA A 62 -28.44 -27.93 49.67
C ALA A 62 -26.97 -28.05 49.22
N LEU A 63 -26.43 -29.27 49.12
CA LEU A 63 -25.09 -29.53 48.61
C LEU A 63 -24.94 -29.16 47.13
N MET A 64 -25.95 -29.45 46.30
CA MET A 64 -25.98 -29.07 44.88
C MET A 64 -26.00 -27.54 44.71
N LEU A 65 -26.81 -26.83 45.51
CA LEU A 65 -26.84 -25.36 45.52
C LEU A 65 -25.51 -24.76 46.00
N GLY A 66 -24.94 -25.29 47.09
CA GLY A 66 -23.64 -24.89 47.60
C GLY A 66 -22.51 -25.10 46.58
N ALA A 67 -22.49 -26.25 45.89
CA ALA A 67 -21.54 -26.55 44.83
C ALA A 67 -21.72 -25.64 43.61
N ALA A 68 -22.96 -25.29 43.23
CA ALA A 68 -23.23 -24.35 42.15
C ALA A 68 -22.77 -22.92 42.48
N LEU A 69 -23.03 -22.44 43.70
CA LEU A 69 -22.58 -21.12 44.17
C LEU A 69 -21.06 -21.04 44.28
N ALA A 70 -20.42 -22.01 44.95
CA ALA A 70 -18.97 -22.06 45.09
C ALA A 70 -18.26 -22.25 43.73
N GLY A 71 -18.81 -23.07 42.83
CA GLY A 71 -18.30 -23.24 41.47
C GLY A 71 -18.40 -21.97 40.64
N THR A 72 -19.49 -21.21 40.79
CA THR A 72 -19.68 -19.91 40.10
C THR A 72 -18.70 -18.85 40.64
N ALA A 73 -18.54 -18.77 41.96
CA ALA A 73 -17.59 -17.85 42.59
C ALA A 73 -16.13 -18.17 42.20
N LEU A 74 -15.76 -19.46 42.20
CA LEU A 74 -14.43 -19.91 41.82
C LEU A 74 -14.15 -19.71 40.32
N ALA A 75 -15.15 -19.94 39.46
CA ALA A 75 -15.07 -19.64 38.03
C ALA A 75 -14.90 -18.14 37.75
N ALA A 76 -15.60 -17.27 38.50
CA ALA A 76 -15.45 -15.82 38.40
C ALA A 76 -14.05 -15.35 38.86
N PHE A 77 -13.57 -15.85 40.00
CA PHE A 77 -12.21 -15.58 40.51
C PHE A 77 -11.12 -16.03 39.53
N ASN A 78 -11.24 -17.26 39.02
CA ASN A 78 -10.36 -17.79 37.98
C ASN A 78 -10.39 -16.91 36.72
N ARG A 79 -11.58 -16.55 36.22
CA ARG A 79 -11.73 -15.71 35.02
C ARG A 79 -11.13 -14.31 35.20
N TRP A 80 -11.22 -13.70 36.37
CA TRP A 80 -10.60 -12.41 36.67
C TRP A 80 -9.06 -12.49 36.59
N HIS A 81 -8.46 -13.51 37.21
CA HIS A 81 -7.01 -13.73 37.11
C HIS A 81 -6.55 -14.10 35.70
N TYR A 82 -7.31 -14.94 35.00
CA TYR A 82 -7.09 -15.33 33.60
C TYR A 82 -7.06 -14.12 32.66
N VAL A 83 -8.12 -13.28 32.67
CA VAL A 83 -8.19 -12.07 31.82
C VAL A 83 -7.03 -11.13 32.15
N THR A 84 -6.69 -10.97 33.43
CA THR A 84 -5.57 -10.14 33.87
C THR A 84 -4.22 -10.63 33.32
N VAL A 85 -4.00 -11.95 33.21
CA VAL A 85 -2.76 -12.52 32.64
C VAL A 85 -2.76 -12.45 31.12
N SER A 86 -3.86 -12.82 30.47
CA SER A 86 -4.03 -12.75 29.00
C SER A 86 -3.76 -11.33 28.49
N ALA A 87 -4.43 -10.31 29.06
CA ALA A 87 -4.27 -8.92 28.64
C ALA A 87 -2.85 -8.38 28.84
N ARG A 88 -2.23 -8.64 30.01
CA ARG A 88 -0.83 -8.21 30.28
C ARG A 88 0.17 -8.88 29.34
N THR A 89 -0.06 -10.13 28.97
CA THR A 89 0.77 -10.85 27.98
C THR A 89 0.65 -10.18 26.60
N LEU A 90 -0.57 -9.83 26.17
CA LEU A 90 -0.81 -9.12 24.91
C LEU A 90 -0.18 -7.71 24.90
N PHE A 91 -0.27 -6.96 26.00
CA PHE A 91 0.30 -5.62 26.10
C PHE A 91 1.83 -5.66 26.03
N ALA A 92 2.49 -6.51 26.82
CA ALA A 92 3.95 -6.65 26.79
C ALA A 92 4.48 -7.10 25.39
N LEU A 93 3.74 -7.98 24.70
CA LEU A 93 4.05 -8.37 23.32
C LEU A 93 3.93 -7.20 22.33
N ARG A 94 2.88 -6.37 22.46
CA ARG A 94 2.68 -5.16 21.63
C ARG A 94 3.72 -4.09 21.90
N GLU A 95 4.03 -3.83 23.17
CA GLU A 95 5.08 -2.90 23.61
C GLU A 95 6.44 -3.31 23.04
N THR A 96 6.80 -4.59 23.11
CA THR A 96 8.07 -5.09 22.57
C THR A 96 8.11 -5.02 21.04
N LEU A 97 7.03 -5.39 20.35
CA LEU A 97 6.98 -5.31 18.89
C LEU A 97 7.03 -3.85 18.41
N LEU A 98 6.36 -2.93 19.10
CA LEU A 98 6.39 -1.49 18.79
C LEU A 98 7.78 -0.90 19.03
N ALA A 99 8.44 -1.22 20.16
CA ALA A 99 9.80 -0.78 20.44
C ALA A 99 10.79 -1.30 19.38
N HIS A 100 10.67 -2.56 18.96
CA HIS A 100 11.48 -3.12 17.88
C HIS A 100 11.22 -2.43 16.54
N LEU A 101 9.95 -2.21 16.16
CA LEU A 101 9.58 -1.47 14.95
C LEU A 101 10.18 -0.06 14.93
N GLN A 102 10.23 0.64 16.07
CA GLN A 102 10.84 1.97 16.20
C GLN A 102 12.37 1.97 15.97
N CYS A 103 13.03 0.82 16.00
CA CYS A 103 14.46 0.67 15.67
C CYS A 103 14.73 0.29 14.20
N LEU A 104 13.71 -0.01 13.40
CA LEU A 104 13.87 -0.41 12.00
C LEU A 104 14.03 0.82 11.07
N PRO A 105 14.80 0.70 9.97
CA PRO A 105 15.07 1.83 9.07
C PRO A 105 13.84 2.22 8.23
N PRO A 106 13.72 3.48 7.76
CA PRO A 106 12.55 3.97 7.01
C PRO A 106 12.16 3.12 5.79
N ARG A 107 13.13 2.55 5.08
CA ARG A 107 12.90 1.66 3.92
C ARG A 107 12.06 0.42 4.26
N PHE A 108 12.10 -0.09 5.50
CA PHE A 108 11.24 -1.19 5.95
C PHE A 108 9.76 -0.82 5.82
N PHE A 109 9.41 0.42 6.17
CA PHE A 109 8.06 0.97 6.08
C PHE A 109 7.71 1.37 4.64
N ALA A 110 8.66 1.87 3.86
CA ALA A 110 8.45 2.15 2.43
C ALA A 110 8.21 0.87 1.60
N ALA A 111 8.82 -0.26 1.99
CA ALA A 111 8.71 -1.54 1.29
C ALA A 111 7.52 -2.42 1.73
N ARG A 112 6.80 -2.06 2.81
CA ARG A 112 5.70 -2.87 3.38
C ARG A 112 4.45 -2.01 3.59
N PRO A 113 3.27 -2.38 3.05
CA PRO A 113 2.04 -1.62 3.28
C PRO A 113 1.71 -1.49 4.78
N LEU A 114 1.41 -0.28 5.24
CA LEU A 114 1.12 -0.01 6.66
C LEU A 114 -0.03 -0.89 7.22
N GLY A 115 -1.00 -1.27 6.39
CA GLY A 115 -2.07 -2.19 6.75
C GLY A 115 -1.62 -3.62 7.08
N ASP A 116 -0.52 -4.11 6.48
CA ASP A 116 0.08 -5.41 6.84
C ASP A 116 0.72 -5.33 8.23
N LEU A 117 1.44 -4.24 8.52
CA LEU A 117 2.03 -4.01 9.84
C LEU A 117 0.96 -3.91 10.93
N MET A 118 -0.14 -3.18 10.69
CA MET A 118 -1.28 -3.15 11.62
C MET A 118 -1.92 -4.54 11.80
N THR A 119 -2.08 -5.31 10.72
CA THR A 119 -2.61 -6.68 10.79
C THR A 119 -1.71 -7.61 11.65
N ARG A 120 -0.39 -7.41 11.62
CA ARG A 120 0.55 -8.15 12.47
C ARG A 120 0.50 -7.72 13.94
N VAL A 121 0.40 -6.41 14.21
CA VAL A 121 0.36 -5.82 15.57
C VAL A 121 -0.96 -6.10 16.30
N ASP A 122 -2.10 -6.04 15.60
CA ASP A 122 -3.42 -6.28 16.19
C ASP A 122 -3.89 -7.72 16.03
N GLY A 123 -3.74 -8.31 14.84
CA GLY A 123 -4.28 -9.63 14.49
C GLY A 123 -3.35 -10.79 14.89
N ASP A 124 -2.17 -10.87 14.29
CA ASP A 124 -1.25 -12.00 14.49
C ASP A 124 -0.76 -12.08 15.95
N LEU A 125 -0.42 -10.95 16.60
CA LEU A 125 -0.10 -10.94 18.04
C LEU A 125 -1.25 -11.43 18.94
N ALA A 126 -2.51 -11.13 18.59
CA ALA A 126 -3.66 -11.61 19.36
C ALA A 126 -3.92 -13.10 19.15
N GLU A 127 -3.71 -13.65 17.95
CA GLU A 127 -3.77 -15.10 17.72
C GLU A 127 -2.63 -15.84 18.43
N VAL A 128 -1.43 -15.26 18.46
CA VAL A 128 -0.29 -15.74 19.25
C VAL A 128 -0.62 -15.84 20.74
N GLN A 129 -1.13 -14.75 21.35
CA GLN A 129 -1.52 -14.74 22.75
C GLN A 129 -2.65 -15.73 23.04
N ARG A 130 -3.67 -15.79 22.16
CA ARG A 130 -4.82 -16.70 22.24
C ARG A 130 -4.41 -18.17 22.13
N PHE A 131 -3.37 -18.50 21.39
CA PHE A 131 -2.86 -19.87 21.38
C PHE A 131 -2.15 -20.20 22.70
N LEU A 132 -1.17 -19.38 23.08
CA LEU A 132 -0.29 -19.65 24.23
C LEU A 132 -0.99 -19.65 25.58
N ILE A 133 -1.98 -18.77 25.78
CA ILE A 133 -2.72 -18.66 27.03
C ILE A 133 -4.06 -19.39 26.92
N ASP A 134 -4.99 -18.87 26.11
CA ASP A 134 -6.38 -19.34 26.06
C ASP A 134 -6.48 -20.80 25.64
N THR A 135 -5.83 -21.15 24.52
CA THR A 135 -5.99 -22.47 23.88
C THR A 135 -5.25 -23.56 24.64
N LEU A 136 -4.00 -23.33 25.05
CA LEU A 136 -3.25 -24.31 25.83
C LEU A 136 -3.89 -24.54 27.21
N LEU A 137 -4.32 -23.49 27.92
CA LEU A 137 -5.02 -23.65 29.20
C LEU A 137 -6.33 -24.42 29.03
N ALA A 138 -7.15 -24.07 28.02
CA ALA A 138 -8.41 -24.76 27.75
C ALA A 138 -8.22 -26.23 27.33
N ALA A 139 -7.13 -26.54 26.62
CA ALA A 139 -6.77 -27.91 26.28
C ALA A 139 -6.32 -28.71 27.52
N THR A 140 -5.52 -28.10 28.41
CA THR A 140 -5.10 -28.73 29.68
C THR A 140 -6.30 -29.00 30.59
N THR A 141 -7.13 -27.98 30.86
CA THR A 141 -8.31 -28.13 31.74
C THR A 141 -9.38 -29.02 31.11
N GLY A 142 -9.56 -28.95 29.78
CA GLY A 142 -10.42 -29.85 29.02
C GLY A 142 -9.96 -31.31 29.09
N THR A 143 -8.66 -31.59 28.95
CA THR A 143 -8.11 -32.95 29.09
C THR A 143 -8.38 -33.50 30.50
N LEU A 144 -8.11 -32.70 31.53
CA LEU A 144 -8.30 -33.10 32.94
C LEU A 144 -9.80 -33.28 33.28
N ALA A 145 -10.67 -32.44 32.74
CA ALA A 145 -12.12 -32.61 32.84
C ALA A 145 -12.62 -33.87 32.13
N LEU A 146 -12.12 -34.17 30.92
CA LEU A 146 -12.50 -35.35 30.17
C LEU A 146 -12.05 -36.64 30.88
N ILE A 147 -10.83 -36.66 31.44
CA ILE A 147 -10.34 -37.76 32.27
C ILE A 147 -11.25 -37.96 33.50
N GLY A 148 -11.59 -36.89 34.22
CA GLY A 148 -12.48 -36.96 35.38
C GLY A 148 -13.90 -37.46 35.04
N LEU A 149 -14.46 -37.01 33.91
CA LEU A 149 -15.78 -37.44 33.45
C LEU A 149 -15.78 -38.92 33.04
N VAL A 150 -14.77 -39.37 32.29
CA VAL A 150 -14.62 -40.79 31.89
C VAL A 150 -14.37 -41.69 33.09
N ALA A 151 -13.58 -41.23 34.07
CA ALA A 151 -13.36 -41.96 35.32
C ALA A 151 -14.66 -42.13 36.12
N MET A 152 -15.45 -41.06 36.29
CA MET A 152 -16.76 -41.15 36.95
C MET A 152 -17.73 -42.09 36.18
N MET A 153 -17.75 -42.05 34.84
CA MET A 153 -18.55 -42.97 34.03
C MET A 153 -18.11 -44.43 34.20
N ALA A 154 -16.81 -44.70 34.24
CA ALA A 154 -16.25 -46.03 34.50
C ALA A 154 -16.60 -46.56 35.91
N MET A 155 -16.58 -45.69 36.92
CA MET A 155 -16.97 -46.02 38.30
C MET A 155 -18.48 -46.24 38.47
N LEU A 156 -19.32 -45.72 37.59
CA LEU A 156 -20.77 -45.96 37.59
C LEU A 156 -21.16 -47.25 36.83
N SER A 157 -20.65 -47.45 35.61
CA SER A 157 -20.85 -48.69 34.85
C SER A 157 -19.84 -48.81 33.69
N PRO A 158 -18.88 -49.76 33.76
CA PRO A 158 -17.97 -50.06 32.65
C PRO A 158 -18.70 -50.54 31.38
N ALA A 159 -19.84 -51.23 31.54
CA ALA A 159 -20.63 -51.75 30.42
C ALA A 159 -21.27 -50.61 29.60
N LEU A 160 -21.90 -49.64 30.28
CA LEU A 160 -22.48 -48.47 29.60
C LEU A 160 -21.40 -47.55 29.03
N LEU A 161 -20.21 -47.48 29.65
CA LEU A 161 -19.07 -46.76 29.09
C LEU A 161 -18.62 -47.34 27.74
N LEU A 162 -18.65 -48.65 27.57
CA LEU A 162 -18.32 -49.28 26.28
C LEU A 162 -19.30 -48.86 25.17
N VAL A 163 -20.60 -48.81 25.46
CA VAL A 163 -21.64 -48.31 24.53
C VAL A 163 -21.37 -46.85 24.13
N ALA A 164 -21.05 -45.99 25.09
CA ALA A 164 -20.72 -44.59 24.84
C ALA A 164 -19.42 -44.43 24.01
N VAL A 165 -18.38 -45.21 24.29
CA VAL A 165 -17.10 -45.17 23.57
C VAL A 165 -17.24 -45.64 22.12
N VAL A 166 -18.07 -46.65 21.83
CA VAL A 166 -18.33 -47.15 20.46
C VAL A 166 -18.93 -46.08 19.54
N ALA A 167 -19.65 -45.09 20.07
CA ALA A 167 -20.18 -43.97 19.29
C ALA A 167 -19.09 -42.97 18.82
N VAL A 168 -17.98 -42.85 19.55
CA VAL A 168 -16.95 -41.82 19.29
C VAL A 168 -16.21 -42.04 17.95
N PRO A 169 -15.78 -43.25 17.57
CA PRO A 169 -15.24 -43.51 16.23
C PRO A 169 -16.19 -43.11 15.09
N ALA A 170 -17.50 -43.34 15.24
CA ALA A 170 -18.49 -42.99 14.22
C ALA A 170 -18.64 -41.46 14.07
N GLN A 171 -18.77 -40.73 15.19
CA GLN A 171 -18.77 -39.26 15.18
C GLN A 171 -17.48 -38.70 14.55
N LEU A 172 -16.31 -39.24 14.92
CA LEU A 172 -15.02 -38.79 14.42
C LEU A 172 -14.81 -39.10 12.93
N ALA A 173 -15.37 -40.21 12.42
CA ALA A 173 -15.38 -40.54 10.99
C ALA A 173 -16.19 -39.52 10.18
N VAL A 174 -17.41 -39.17 10.64
CA VAL A 174 -18.26 -38.14 10.02
C VAL A 174 -17.55 -36.78 9.98
N VAL A 175 -16.97 -36.35 11.11
CA VAL A 175 -16.22 -35.09 11.19
C VAL A 175 -15.02 -35.10 10.23
N ARG A 176 -14.26 -36.19 10.15
CA ARG A 176 -13.13 -36.32 9.22
C ARG A 176 -13.55 -36.29 7.75
N ALA A 177 -14.67 -36.91 7.40
CA ALA A 177 -15.19 -36.93 6.03
C ALA A 177 -15.69 -35.56 5.55
N LEU A 178 -16.42 -34.82 6.41
CA LEU A 178 -16.99 -33.52 6.04
C LEU A 178 -16.02 -32.34 6.18
N ARG A 179 -15.04 -32.41 7.10
CA ARG A 179 -14.04 -31.36 7.33
C ARG A 179 -13.40 -30.77 6.06
N PRO A 180 -12.85 -31.55 5.10
CA PRO A 180 -12.21 -30.96 3.91
C PRO A 180 -13.21 -30.24 2.98
N ARG A 181 -14.50 -30.57 3.04
CA ARG A 181 -15.55 -29.87 2.28
C ARG A 181 -15.86 -28.52 2.92
N VAL A 182 -16.03 -28.50 4.24
CA VAL A 182 -16.20 -27.27 5.04
C VAL A 182 -14.99 -26.36 4.87
N GLU A 183 -13.75 -26.85 5.05
CA GLU A 183 -12.53 -26.04 4.91
C GLU A 183 -12.38 -25.41 3.51
N ARG A 184 -12.87 -26.07 2.44
CA ARG A 184 -12.88 -25.50 1.08
C ARG A 184 -13.96 -24.42 0.93
N GLN A 185 -15.18 -24.67 1.41
CA GLN A 185 -16.28 -23.71 1.35
C GLN A 185 -16.00 -22.45 2.17
N THR A 186 -15.40 -22.58 3.37
CA THR A 186 -15.00 -21.42 4.20
C THR A 186 -13.91 -20.58 3.53
N ARG A 187 -13.05 -21.15 2.68
CA ARG A 187 -12.07 -20.38 1.88
C ARG A 187 -12.75 -19.62 0.75
N ALA A 188 -13.55 -20.30 -0.08
CA ALA A 188 -14.31 -19.68 -1.15
C ALA A 188 -15.22 -18.54 -0.63
N LEU A 189 -15.87 -18.75 0.53
CA LEU A 189 -16.66 -17.71 1.19
C LEU A 189 -15.81 -16.49 1.58
N ARG A 190 -14.62 -16.70 2.18
CA ARG A 190 -13.69 -15.60 2.53
C ARG A 190 -13.19 -14.85 1.29
N GLU A 191 -12.95 -15.55 0.19
CA GLU A 191 -12.58 -14.95 -1.10
C GLU A 191 -13.72 -14.08 -1.64
N ARG A 192 -14.98 -14.53 -1.55
CA ARG A 192 -16.18 -13.74 -1.89
C ARG A 192 -16.34 -12.51 -1.00
N THR A 193 -16.20 -12.66 0.32
CA THR A 193 -16.25 -11.52 1.27
C THR A 193 -15.13 -10.52 0.97
N GLY A 194 -13.91 -11.01 0.70
CA GLY A 194 -12.77 -10.17 0.32
C GLY A 194 -13.04 -9.38 -0.96
N ALA A 195 -13.65 -9.98 -1.98
CA ALA A 195 -14.04 -9.28 -3.20
C ALA A 195 -15.07 -8.15 -2.94
N ILE A 196 -16.00 -8.34 -2.01
CA ILE A 196 -16.95 -7.30 -1.59
C ILE A 196 -16.26 -6.18 -0.82
N SER A 197 -15.34 -6.51 0.10
CA SER A 197 -14.52 -5.48 0.78
C SER A 197 -13.66 -4.68 -0.19
N SER A 198 -13.03 -5.34 -1.18
CA SER A 198 -12.26 -4.68 -2.24
C SER A 198 -13.13 -3.78 -3.12
N PHE A 199 -14.35 -4.22 -3.47
CA PHE A 199 -15.33 -3.39 -4.17
C PHE A 199 -15.68 -2.13 -3.36
N PHE A 200 -15.96 -2.24 -2.05
CA PHE A 200 -16.24 -1.05 -1.23
C PHE A 200 -15.04 -0.10 -1.15
N ILE A 201 -13.81 -0.61 -1.05
CA ILE A 201 -12.59 0.23 -1.06
C ILE A 201 -12.42 0.95 -2.41
N GLU A 202 -12.60 0.24 -3.53
CA GLU A 202 -12.55 0.79 -4.89
C GLU A 202 -13.64 1.86 -5.09
N THR A 203 -14.91 1.51 -4.88
CA THR A 203 -16.07 2.37 -5.16
C THR A 203 -16.16 3.58 -4.22
N LEU A 204 -15.80 3.45 -2.94
CA LEU A 204 -15.78 4.59 -2.02
C LEU A 204 -14.59 5.52 -2.29
N GLY A 205 -13.39 4.96 -2.52
CA GLY A 205 -12.22 5.75 -2.91
C GLY A 205 -12.41 6.49 -4.24
N ALA A 206 -13.13 5.87 -5.19
CA ALA A 206 -13.47 6.44 -6.48
C ALA A 206 -14.85 7.12 -6.53
N MET A 207 -15.52 7.41 -5.41
CA MET A 207 -16.92 7.87 -5.41
C MET A 207 -17.17 9.10 -6.29
N LYS A 208 -16.24 10.08 -6.27
CA LYS A 208 -16.29 11.26 -7.15
C LYS A 208 -16.24 10.90 -8.64
N LEU A 209 -15.47 9.88 -9.02
CA LEU A 209 -15.43 9.36 -10.39
C LEU A 209 -16.77 8.70 -10.75
N VAL A 210 -17.29 7.81 -9.89
CA VAL A 210 -18.56 7.10 -10.09
C VAL A 210 -19.71 8.09 -10.33
N GLN A 211 -19.81 9.13 -9.49
CA GLN A 211 -20.79 10.21 -9.63
C GLN A 211 -20.57 11.04 -10.91
N SER A 212 -19.33 11.47 -11.19
CA SER A 212 -19.03 12.25 -12.41
C SER A 212 -19.28 11.50 -13.72
N ALA A 213 -19.35 10.16 -13.66
CA ALA A 213 -19.60 9.28 -14.78
C ALA A 213 -21.04 8.73 -14.85
N GLY A 214 -21.93 9.11 -13.92
CA GLY A 214 -23.30 8.57 -13.82
C GLY A 214 -23.34 7.04 -13.69
N ALA A 215 -22.37 6.47 -12.99
CA ALA A 215 -22.10 5.03 -12.98
C ALA A 215 -22.76 4.27 -11.81
N GLU A 216 -23.51 4.94 -10.93
CA GLU A 216 -24.06 4.39 -9.69
C GLU A 216 -24.93 3.15 -9.92
N ALA A 217 -25.73 3.15 -10.99
CA ALA A 217 -26.56 2.01 -11.37
C ALA A 217 -25.72 0.78 -11.80
N ARG A 218 -24.57 1.01 -12.46
CA ARG A 218 -23.66 -0.07 -12.90
C ARG A 218 -22.97 -0.72 -11.70
N GLU A 219 -22.45 0.10 -10.78
CA GLU A 219 -21.78 -0.42 -9.59
C GLU A 219 -22.78 -1.08 -8.62
N ARG A 220 -24.05 -0.64 -8.59
CA ARG A 220 -25.13 -1.36 -7.88
C ARG A 220 -25.33 -2.77 -8.44
N THR A 221 -25.49 -2.91 -9.76
CA THR A 221 -25.64 -4.24 -10.40
C THR A 221 -24.40 -5.13 -10.18
N ARG A 222 -23.19 -4.54 -10.17
CA ARG A 222 -21.94 -5.24 -9.84
C ARG A 222 -21.94 -5.75 -8.40
N LEU A 223 -22.38 -4.94 -7.44
CA LEU A 223 -22.54 -5.32 -6.04
C LEU A 223 -23.60 -6.42 -5.86
N ASP A 224 -24.74 -6.32 -6.53
CA ASP A 224 -25.81 -7.33 -6.47
C ASP A 224 -25.33 -8.70 -6.98
N GLY A 225 -24.52 -8.72 -8.06
CA GLY A 225 -23.87 -9.94 -8.54
C GLY A 225 -22.88 -10.55 -7.53
N LEU A 226 -22.11 -9.72 -6.81
CA LEU A 226 -21.24 -10.18 -5.73
C LEU A 226 -22.04 -10.73 -4.54
N HIS A 227 -23.13 -10.06 -4.15
CA HIS A 227 -24.04 -10.53 -3.09
C HIS A 227 -24.72 -11.86 -3.44
N GLN A 228 -25.19 -12.04 -4.68
CA GLN A 228 -25.78 -13.32 -5.13
C GLN A 228 -24.75 -14.46 -5.08
N GLY A 229 -23.51 -14.20 -5.49
CA GLY A 229 -22.40 -15.15 -5.34
C GLY A 229 -22.13 -15.53 -3.88
N LEU A 230 -22.04 -14.53 -3.00
CA LEU A 230 -21.86 -14.72 -1.56
C LEU A 230 -23.01 -15.54 -0.95
N LEU A 231 -24.27 -15.22 -1.26
CA LEU A 231 -25.45 -15.94 -0.77
C LEU A 231 -25.49 -17.40 -1.22
N GLY A 232 -25.03 -17.68 -2.45
CA GLY A 232 -24.88 -19.05 -2.96
C GLY A 232 -23.88 -19.87 -2.15
N ASP A 233 -22.70 -19.30 -1.89
CA ASP A 233 -21.64 -19.99 -1.15
C ASP A 233 -21.90 -20.04 0.37
N LEU A 234 -22.60 -19.04 0.94
CA LEU A 234 -23.17 -19.10 2.31
C LEU A 234 -24.13 -20.28 2.46
N ARG A 235 -25.15 -20.40 1.61
CA ARG A 235 -26.13 -21.51 1.66
C ARG A 235 -25.46 -22.88 1.56
N ARG A 236 -24.43 -23.01 0.72
CA ARG A 236 -23.63 -24.23 0.57
C ARG A 236 -22.84 -24.55 1.84
N LEU A 237 -22.21 -23.56 2.47
CA LEU A 237 -21.49 -23.73 3.73
C LEU A 237 -22.44 -24.08 4.88
N GLU A 238 -23.57 -23.38 5.01
CA GLU A 238 -24.56 -23.63 6.06
C GLU A 238 -25.13 -25.05 5.98
N ILE A 239 -25.59 -25.51 4.81
CA ILE A 239 -26.08 -26.89 4.63
C ILE A 239 -24.98 -27.91 4.98
N THR A 240 -23.73 -27.66 4.58
CA THR A 240 -22.62 -28.58 4.86
C THR A 240 -22.22 -28.56 6.34
N SER A 241 -22.35 -27.42 7.01
CA SER A 241 -22.05 -27.24 8.44
C SER A 241 -23.15 -27.80 9.33
N ALA A 242 -24.42 -27.64 8.93
CA ALA A 242 -25.57 -28.29 9.55
C ALA A 242 -25.47 -29.82 9.47
N LEU A 243 -25.01 -30.38 8.34
CA LEU A 243 -24.68 -31.81 8.26
C LEU A 243 -23.49 -32.19 9.16
N ALA A 244 -22.43 -31.37 9.20
CA ALA A 244 -21.23 -31.64 9.98
C ALA A 244 -21.43 -31.57 11.50
N GLY A 245 -22.36 -30.76 11.99
CA GLY A 245 -22.79 -30.74 13.41
C GLY A 245 -23.96 -31.68 13.71
N GLY A 246 -24.93 -31.76 12.80
CA GLY A 246 -26.16 -32.53 12.98
C GLY A 246 -25.95 -34.05 12.97
N LEU A 247 -25.12 -34.58 12.07
CA LEU A 247 -24.86 -36.03 12.02
C LEU A 247 -24.16 -36.55 13.30
N PRO A 248 -23.09 -35.91 13.84
CA PRO A 248 -22.55 -36.29 15.15
C PRO A 248 -23.55 -36.12 16.29
N GLY A 249 -24.44 -35.12 16.23
CA GLY A 249 -25.54 -34.92 17.18
C GLY A 249 -26.55 -36.08 17.16
N LEU A 250 -26.98 -36.52 15.98
CA LEU A 250 -27.85 -37.69 15.81
C LEU A 250 -27.18 -38.97 16.32
N ILE A 251 -25.90 -39.18 16.03
CA ILE A 251 -25.13 -40.32 16.59
C ILE A 251 -25.08 -40.25 18.13
N GLY A 252 -24.92 -39.04 18.71
CA GLY A 252 -24.98 -38.84 20.16
C GLY A 252 -26.37 -39.11 20.75
N GLY A 253 -27.44 -38.75 20.04
CA GLY A 253 -28.81 -39.08 20.40
C GLY A 253 -29.08 -40.60 20.38
N VAL A 254 -28.62 -41.29 19.33
CA VAL A 254 -28.70 -42.76 19.23
C VAL A 254 -27.88 -43.43 20.34
N ALA A 255 -26.66 -42.96 20.61
CA ALA A 255 -25.86 -43.46 21.73
C ALA A 255 -26.55 -43.26 23.09
N THR A 256 -27.21 -42.12 23.28
CA THR A 256 -28.02 -41.84 24.49
C THR A 256 -29.21 -42.78 24.60
N ALA A 257 -29.93 -43.03 23.50
CA ALA A 257 -31.04 -43.99 23.46
C ALA A 257 -30.57 -45.44 23.73
N LEU A 258 -29.41 -45.86 23.20
CA LEU A 258 -28.81 -47.17 23.47
C LEU A 258 -28.36 -47.30 24.93
N VAL A 259 -27.82 -46.25 25.54
CA VAL A 259 -27.49 -46.21 26.97
C VAL A 259 -28.75 -46.29 27.83
N PHE A 260 -29.85 -45.63 27.46
CA PHE A 260 -31.14 -45.81 28.15
C PHE A 260 -31.74 -47.21 27.94
N LEU A 261 -31.60 -47.83 26.76
CA LEU A 261 -32.09 -49.18 26.49
C LEU A 261 -31.32 -50.23 27.32
N ALA A 262 -30.00 -50.26 27.20
CA ALA A 262 -29.15 -51.21 27.90
C ALA A 262 -29.13 -50.95 29.42
N GLY A 263 -29.01 -49.68 29.82
CA GLY A 263 -29.06 -49.29 31.23
C GLY A 263 -30.43 -49.53 31.85
N GLY A 264 -31.51 -49.33 31.10
CA GLY A 264 -32.88 -49.64 31.53
C GLY A 264 -33.09 -51.14 31.76
N ALA A 265 -32.55 -52.00 30.89
CA ALA A 265 -32.54 -53.45 31.11
C ALA A 265 -31.77 -53.82 32.39
N MET A 266 -30.55 -53.29 32.57
CA MET A 266 -29.76 -53.50 33.79
C MET A 266 -30.45 -52.96 35.06
N VAL A 267 -31.32 -51.94 34.97
CA VAL A 267 -32.14 -51.47 36.09
C VAL A 267 -33.33 -52.40 36.36
N MET A 268 -33.96 -52.98 35.34
CA MET A 268 -35.03 -53.99 35.51
C MET A 268 -34.50 -55.35 36.00
N GLU A 269 -33.20 -55.61 35.85
CA GLU A 269 -32.48 -56.78 36.36
C GLU A 269 -31.79 -56.52 37.72
N ASP A 270 -32.11 -55.40 38.40
CA ASP A 270 -31.54 -54.95 39.69
C ASP A 270 -29.99 -54.80 39.72
N GLN A 271 -29.33 -54.77 38.57
CA GLN A 271 -27.87 -54.60 38.45
C GLN A 271 -27.41 -53.13 38.53
N LEU A 272 -28.31 -52.18 38.23
CA LEU A 272 -28.06 -50.74 38.32
C LEU A 272 -29.24 -50.02 38.95
N THR A 273 -28.98 -48.86 39.57
CA THR A 273 -30.03 -48.00 40.11
C THR A 273 -30.48 -46.93 39.10
N VAL A 274 -31.71 -46.43 39.24
CA VAL A 274 -32.26 -45.36 38.39
C VAL A 274 -31.38 -44.09 38.46
N GLY A 275 -30.93 -43.71 39.66
CA GLY A 275 -30.01 -42.59 39.87
C GLY A 275 -28.66 -42.80 39.21
N THR A 276 -28.14 -44.02 39.17
CA THR A 276 -26.89 -44.36 38.45
C THR A 276 -27.04 -44.10 36.95
N LEU A 277 -28.15 -44.52 36.34
CA LEU A 277 -28.41 -44.31 34.92
C LEU A 277 -28.55 -42.81 34.58
N VAL A 278 -29.29 -42.05 35.38
CA VAL A 278 -29.46 -40.59 35.20
C VAL A 278 -28.12 -39.85 35.37
N ALA A 279 -27.30 -40.22 36.35
CA ALA A 279 -25.97 -39.66 36.56
C ALA A 279 -25.03 -39.98 35.39
N PHE A 280 -25.04 -41.22 34.89
CA PHE A 280 -24.23 -41.66 33.76
C PHE A 280 -24.55 -40.86 32.49
N VAL A 281 -25.83 -40.73 32.13
CA VAL A 281 -26.26 -39.93 30.96
C VAL A 281 -25.88 -38.46 31.13
N THR A 282 -25.97 -37.91 32.34
CA THR A 282 -25.56 -36.53 32.65
C THR A 282 -24.05 -36.32 32.50
N TYR A 283 -23.21 -37.28 32.91
CA TYR A 283 -21.76 -37.23 32.68
C TYR A 283 -21.40 -37.35 31.19
N MET A 284 -22.06 -38.27 30.47
CA MET A 284 -21.88 -38.45 29.03
C MET A 284 -22.19 -37.16 28.25
N ALA A 285 -23.28 -36.48 28.59
CA ALA A 285 -23.62 -35.18 27.98
C ALA A 285 -22.57 -34.09 28.28
N ARG A 286 -22.01 -34.07 29.50
CA ARG A 286 -20.95 -33.10 29.89
C ARG A 286 -19.62 -33.35 29.17
N ALA A 287 -19.31 -34.59 28.79
CA ALA A 287 -18.05 -34.94 28.11
C ALA A 287 -17.88 -34.32 26.71
N ALA A 288 -19.00 -33.97 26.04
CA ALA A 288 -18.98 -33.38 24.70
C ALA A 288 -18.25 -32.02 24.64
N GLY A 289 -18.35 -31.19 25.69
CA GLY A 289 -17.71 -29.87 25.74
C GLY A 289 -16.17 -29.98 25.67
N PRO A 290 -15.52 -30.64 26.65
CA PRO A 290 -14.08 -30.87 26.62
C PRO A 290 -13.57 -31.59 25.38
N ALA A 291 -14.31 -32.57 24.86
CA ALA A 291 -13.96 -33.27 23.62
C ALA A 291 -13.87 -32.31 22.41
N ASN A 292 -14.84 -31.40 22.27
CA ASN A 292 -14.85 -30.39 21.20
C ASN A 292 -13.65 -29.43 21.30
N THR A 293 -13.23 -29.03 22.51
CA THR A 293 -12.02 -28.21 22.72
C THR A 293 -10.77 -28.90 22.18
N LEU A 294 -10.61 -30.21 22.44
CA LEU A 294 -9.47 -30.99 21.97
C LEU A 294 -9.48 -31.23 20.46
N ILE A 295 -10.67 -31.44 19.86
CA ILE A 295 -10.85 -31.53 18.40
C ILE A 295 -10.44 -30.23 17.70
N GLY A 296 -10.65 -29.07 18.33
CA GLY A 296 -10.25 -27.76 17.80
C GLY A 296 -8.75 -27.46 17.84
N LEU A 297 -7.99 -28.10 18.73
CA LEU A 297 -6.58 -27.79 19.01
C LEU A 297 -5.65 -27.81 17.76
N PRO A 298 -5.72 -28.79 16.83
CA PRO A 298 -4.88 -28.81 15.65
C PRO A 298 -5.15 -27.66 14.66
N LEU A 299 -6.37 -27.11 14.66
CA LEU A 299 -6.72 -25.94 13.84
C LEU A 299 -6.29 -24.63 14.50
N ALA A 300 -6.29 -24.56 15.83
CA ALA A 300 -5.71 -23.45 16.57
C ALA A 300 -4.18 -23.38 16.38
N TRP A 301 -3.48 -24.52 16.54
CA TRP A 301 -2.03 -24.61 16.29
C TRP A 301 -1.64 -24.18 14.87
N ARG A 302 -2.37 -24.66 13.84
CA ARG A 302 -2.08 -24.28 12.44
C ARG A 302 -2.25 -22.79 12.15
N ARG A 303 -3.17 -22.10 12.84
CA ARG A 303 -3.31 -20.63 12.72
C ARG A 303 -2.18 -19.92 13.45
N ALA A 304 -1.95 -20.30 14.71
CA ALA A 304 -0.88 -19.76 15.53
C ALA A 304 0.50 -19.88 14.86
N ALA A 305 0.79 -21.02 14.22
CA ALA A 305 2.03 -21.25 13.47
C ALA A 305 2.28 -20.22 12.35
N VAL A 306 1.23 -19.76 11.65
CA VAL A 306 1.36 -18.71 10.62
C VAL A 306 1.63 -17.35 11.28
N SER A 307 0.91 -17.02 12.34
CA SER A 307 1.10 -15.77 13.10
C SER A 307 2.47 -15.71 13.79
N PHE A 308 2.96 -16.83 14.34
CA PHE A 308 4.33 -16.96 14.87
C PHE A 308 5.38 -16.69 13.79
N GLY A 309 5.20 -17.22 12.58
CA GLY A 309 6.06 -16.94 11.43
C GLY A 309 6.10 -15.45 11.10
N ARG A 310 4.94 -14.82 10.90
CA ARG A 310 4.82 -13.41 10.50
C ARG A 310 5.29 -12.40 11.54
N VAL A 311 5.15 -12.70 12.83
CA VAL A 311 5.72 -11.87 13.91
C VAL A 311 7.22 -12.14 14.03
N GLY A 312 7.65 -13.39 13.90
CA GLY A 312 9.06 -13.78 13.84
C GLY A 312 9.83 -13.14 12.68
N GLU A 313 9.20 -12.95 11.51
CA GLU A 313 9.75 -12.20 10.37
C GLU A 313 10.08 -10.75 10.70
N ILE A 314 9.28 -10.09 11.56
CA ILE A 314 9.58 -8.70 11.99
C ILE A 314 10.68 -8.72 13.05
N LEU A 315 10.58 -9.59 14.05
CA LEU A 315 11.56 -9.69 15.14
C LEU A 315 12.94 -10.23 14.69
N ALA A 316 13.01 -10.83 13.49
CA ALA A 316 14.26 -11.24 12.84
C ALA A 316 14.84 -10.17 11.90
N GLU A 317 14.09 -9.11 11.58
CA GLU A 317 14.62 -7.95 10.85
C GLU A 317 15.59 -7.18 11.78
N PRO A 318 16.87 -7.01 11.42
CA PRO A 318 17.83 -6.33 12.27
C PRO A 318 17.58 -4.81 12.29
N ALA A 319 17.79 -4.18 13.45
CA ALA A 319 17.96 -2.73 13.51
C ALA A 319 19.21 -2.36 12.69
N ALA A 320 19.06 -1.45 11.72
CA ALA A 320 20.13 -1.13 10.76
C ALA A 320 21.30 -0.34 11.38
N VAL A 321 21.06 0.30 12.53
CA VAL A 321 22.03 1.05 13.31
C VAL A 321 21.75 0.85 14.80
N SER A 322 22.76 1.08 15.65
CA SER A 322 22.63 1.10 17.11
C SER A 322 23.46 2.23 17.72
N ASP A 323 23.14 2.59 18.96
CA ASP A 323 23.95 3.50 19.76
C ASP A 323 25.34 2.92 20.06
N PRO A 324 26.40 3.75 20.07
CA PRO A 324 27.75 3.30 20.39
C PRO A 324 27.87 2.83 21.83
N ALA A 325 28.61 1.72 22.04
CA ALA A 325 28.92 1.19 23.38
C ALA A 325 29.75 2.16 24.24
N SER A 326 30.52 3.05 23.59
CA SER A 326 31.28 4.14 24.21
C SER A 326 30.93 5.46 23.49
N PRO A 327 29.90 6.19 23.93
CA PRO A 327 29.45 7.41 23.25
C PRO A 327 30.42 8.58 23.47
N LEU A 328 30.68 9.31 22.39
CA LEU A 328 31.34 10.62 22.41
C LEU A 328 30.29 11.75 22.41
N SER A 329 30.65 12.86 23.03
CA SER A 329 29.86 14.10 23.01
C SER A 329 30.40 15.07 21.95
N LEU A 330 29.51 15.80 21.28
CA LEU A 330 29.89 16.90 20.40
C LEU A 330 30.61 18.02 21.18
N PRO A 331 31.54 18.75 20.55
CA PRO A 331 32.19 19.91 21.16
C PRO A 331 31.17 20.98 21.59
N ALA A 332 31.42 21.67 22.71
CA ALA A 332 30.56 22.74 23.21
C ALA A 332 30.46 23.97 22.26
N LYS A 333 31.32 24.04 21.24
CA LYS A 333 31.31 25.04 20.14
C LYS A 333 31.29 24.36 18.76
N ALA A 334 30.59 23.23 18.64
CA ALA A 334 30.30 22.57 17.37
C ALA A 334 29.64 23.56 16.37
N GLN A 335 30.05 23.52 15.10
CA GLN A 335 29.62 24.48 14.06
C GLN A 335 28.80 23.82 12.95
N GLY A 336 28.61 22.50 12.99
CA GLY A 336 27.92 21.78 11.91
C GLY A 336 28.80 21.51 10.70
N ALA A 337 30.14 21.54 10.84
CA ALA A 337 31.04 21.17 9.76
C ALA A 337 30.92 19.67 9.46
N LEU A 338 30.79 19.30 8.18
CA LEU A 338 30.59 17.91 7.75
C LEU A 338 31.71 17.47 6.82
N THR A 339 32.27 16.29 7.09
CA THR A 339 33.26 15.64 6.22
C THR A 339 32.73 14.28 5.76
N LEU A 340 32.70 14.07 4.44
CA LEU A 340 32.42 12.78 3.81
C LEU A 340 33.76 12.18 3.39
N GLU A 341 34.19 11.08 4.02
CA GLU A 341 35.44 10.39 3.67
C GLU A 341 35.13 9.10 2.90
N GLN A 342 35.27 9.15 1.57
CA GLN A 342 35.19 8.00 0.64
C GLN A 342 33.96 7.10 0.88
N ILE A 343 32.76 7.71 0.98
CA ILE A 343 31.52 7.00 1.30
C ILE A 343 31.10 6.07 0.16
N GLY A 344 31.08 4.78 0.43
CA GLY A 344 30.38 3.77 -0.35
C GLY A 344 29.13 3.28 0.39
N PHE A 345 28.02 3.06 -0.32
CA PHE A 345 26.81 2.51 0.25
C PHE A 345 25.96 1.69 -0.73
N ALA A 346 25.51 0.52 -0.27
CA ALA A 346 24.45 -0.29 -0.89
C ALA A 346 23.44 -0.70 0.18
N TYR A 347 22.14 -0.73 -0.16
CA TYR A 347 21.04 -1.07 0.77
C TYR A 347 20.99 -2.55 1.20
N GLY A 348 21.96 -3.38 0.79
CA GLY A 348 22.11 -4.79 1.17
C GLY A 348 23.13 -5.53 0.29
N PRO A 349 23.60 -6.73 0.69
CA PRO A 349 24.71 -7.42 0.01
C PRO A 349 24.48 -7.81 -1.46
N SER A 350 23.22 -7.82 -1.90
CA SER A 350 22.81 -8.13 -3.28
C SER A 350 22.07 -6.97 -3.95
N ALA A 351 22.08 -5.79 -3.32
CA ALA A 351 21.54 -4.56 -3.92
C ALA A 351 22.63 -3.89 -4.78
N PRO A 352 22.26 -3.14 -5.84
CA PRO A 352 23.22 -2.28 -6.52
C PRO A 352 23.79 -1.23 -5.56
N VAL A 353 25.05 -0.85 -5.79
CA VAL A 353 25.68 0.31 -5.13
C VAL A 353 24.91 1.57 -5.50
N VAL A 354 24.63 2.43 -4.52
CA VAL A 354 23.84 3.66 -4.69
C VAL A 354 24.69 4.91 -4.51
N LEU A 355 25.72 4.84 -3.67
CA LEU A 355 26.78 5.83 -3.55
C LEU A 355 28.10 5.08 -3.66
N ASP A 356 29.01 5.56 -4.52
CA ASP A 356 30.38 5.05 -4.60
C ASP A 356 31.38 6.18 -4.40
N ASN A 357 32.43 5.88 -3.63
CA ASN A 357 33.57 6.71 -3.28
C ASN A 357 33.29 8.21 -3.05
N VAL A 358 32.16 8.56 -2.42
CA VAL A 358 31.70 9.95 -2.28
C VAL A 358 32.52 10.70 -1.23
N ALA A 359 33.20 11.77 -1.64
CA ALA A 359 34.03 12.58 -0.76
C ALA A 359 33.75 14.09 -0.91
N ALA A 360 33.66 14.79 0.22
CA ALA A 360 33.40 16.22 0.30
C ALA A 360 33.79 16.79 1.68
N VAL A 361 34.10 18.09 1.73
CA VAL A 361 34.24 18.86 2.98
C VAL A 361 33.26 20.03 2.90
N ILE A 362 32.42 20.16 3.92
CA ILE A 362 31.39 21.19 4.05
C ILE A 362 31.71 22.02 5.30
N PRO A 363 32.04 23.32 5.16
CA PRO A 363 32.26 24.20 6.30
C PRO A 363 31.01 24.35 7.17
N GLY A 364 31.20 24.60 8.47
CA GLY A 364 30.10 24.95 9.37
C GLY A 364 29.42 26.25 8.93
N GLY A 365 28.09 26.31 8.96
CA GLY A 365 27.30 27.47 8.53
C GLY A 365 27.02 27.57 7.03
N ALA A 366 27.71 26.78 6.19
CA ALA A 366 27.61 26.89 4.73
C ALA A 366 26.25 26.40 4.18
N LYS A 367 25.76 27.07 3.13
CA LYS A 367 24.65 26.62 2.29
C LYS A 367 25.17 25.68 1.18
N VAL A 368 24.68 24.45 1.16
CA VAL A 368 25.09 23.40 0.22
C VAL A 368 23.92 23.04 -0.70
N ALA A 369 24.07 23.27 -2.00
CA ALA A 369 23.14 22.77 -3.01
C ALA A 369 23.49 21.33 -3.39
N VAL A 370 22.57 20.39 -3.17
CA VAL A 370 22.76 18.97 -3.56
C VAL A 370 21.96 18.68 -4.82
N THR A 371 22.67 18.41 -5.91
CA THR A 371 22.09 18.23 -7.25
C THR A 371 22.36 16.83 -7.79
N GLY A 372 21.60 16.43 -8.81
CA GLY A 372 21.71 15.10 -9.43
C GLY A 372 20.36 14.58 -9.92
N ALA A 373 20.40 13.60 -10.83
CA ALA A 373 19.22 12.99 -11.42
C ALA A 373 18.30 12.29 -10.39
N SER A 374 17.11 11.87 -10.83
CA SER A 374 16.27 10.99 -10.01
C SER A 374 16.97 9.63 -9.82
N GLY A 375 16.97 9.12 -8.57
CA GLY A 375 17.70 7.90 -8.23
C GLY A 375 19.24 8.01 -8.32
N ALA A 376 19.81 9.20 -8.18
CA ALA A 376 21.26 9.45 -8.03
C ALA A 376 21.73 9.50 -6.55
N GLY A 377 21.03 8.82 -5.63
CA GLY A 377 21.44 8.71 -4.23
C GLY A 377 21.18 9.94 -3.32
N LYS A 378 20.52 11.00 -3.79
CA LYS A 378 20.25 12.23 -3.00
C LYS A 378 19.64 11.95 -1.62
N SER A 379 18.48 11.31 -1.57
CA SER A 379 17.82 10.94 -0.30
C SER A 379 18.60 9.88 0.50
N THR A 380 19.42 9.06 -0.17
CA THR A 380 20.32 8.08 0.50
C THR A 380 21.45 8.78 1.27
N LEU A 381 21.94 9.93 0.79
CA LEU A 381 22.88 10.76 1.55
C LEU A 381 22.20 11.34 2.80
N ILE A 382 20.92 11.71 2.73
CA ILE A 382 20.14 12.20 3.87
C ILE A 382 19.90 11.07 4.89
N ASP A 383 19.52 9.87 4.43
CA ASP A 383 19.42 8.65 5.24
C ASP A 383 20.71 8.37 6.02
N LEU A 384 21.88 8.56 5.40
CA LEU A 384 23.18 8.35 6.05
C LEU A 384 23.54 9.48 7.03
N LEU A 385 23.28 10.75 6.68
CA LEU A 385 23.49 11.90 7.57
C LEU A 385 22.66 11.80 8.85
N HIS A 386 21.38 11.43 8.73
CA HIS A 386 20.48 11.21 9.87
C HIS A 386 20.68 9.83 10.55
N ARG A 387 21.69 9.07 10.08
CA ARG A 387 22.06 7.72 10.52
C ARG A 387 20.86 6.79 10.65
N HIS A 388 20.05 6.71 9.60
CA HIS A 388 19.10 5.60 9.38
C HIS A 388 19.80 4.35 8.84
N TYR A 389 20.95 4.55 8.20
CA TYR A 389 21.93 3.53 7.85
C TYR A 389 23.33 4.00 8.25
N ASP A 390 24.25 3.06 8.43
CA ASP A 390 25.69 3.34 8.41
C ASP A 390 26.27 3.05 7.01
N PRO A 391 27.30 3.79 6.56
CA PRO A 391 27.90 3.58 5.24
C PRO A 391 28.64 2.23 5.17
N THR A 392 28.61 1.56 4.02
CA THR A 392 29.26 0.25 3.83
C THR A 392 30.77 0.37 3.61
N ALA A 393 31.24 1.53 3.15
CA ALA A 393 32.64 1.92 3.10
C ALA A 393 32.79 3.41 3.46
N GLY A 394 33.96 3.82 3.97
CA GLY A 394 34.21 5.20 4.39
C GLY A 394 33.59 5.57 5.73
N ARG A 395 33.48 6.87 6.00
CA ARG A 395 32.83 7.44 7.20
C ARG A 395 32.39 8.90 7.03
N ILE A 396 31.32 9.28 7.73
CA ILE A 396 30.84 10.66 7.83
C ILE A 396 31.29 11.21 9.19
N LEU A 397 31.81 12.44 9.23
CA LEU A 397 32.18 13.14 10.46
C LEU A 397 31.39 14.44 10.61
N LEU A 398 30.96 14.75 11.83
CA LEU A 398 30.34 16.01 12.25
C LEU A 398 31.27 16.70 13.25
N ASP A 399 31.76 17.89 12.91
CA ASP A 399 32.76 18.66 13.69
C ASP A 399 33.97 17.80 14.13
N GLY A 400 34.42 16.91 13.24
CA GLY A 400 35.55 15.99 13.44
C GLY A 400 35.23 14.66 14.14
N ILE A 401 33.99 14.43 14.57
CA ILE A 401 33.56 13.16 15.21
C ILE A 401 32.76 12.31 14.21
N ASP A 402 33.22 11.08 13.98
CA ASP A 402 32.51 10.06 13.18
C ASP A 402 31.10 9.81 13.75
N LEU A 403 30.06 9.90 12.92
CA LEU A 403 28.64 9.81 13.34
C LEU A 403 28.32 8.53 14.12
N ARG A 404 29.10 7.45 13.92
CA ARG A 404 28.93 6.16 14.61
C ARG A 404 29.27 6.22 16.09
N HIS A 405 30.09 7.20 16.51
CA HIS A 405 30.45 7.41 17.92
C HIS A 405 29.52 8.40 18.65
N LEU A 406 28.57 9.02 17.95
CA LEU A 406 27.56 9.89 18.57
C LEU A 406 26.31 9.09 18.95
N PRO A 407 25.68 9.37 20.11
CA PRO A 407 24.35 8.86 20.42
C PRO A 407 23.34 9.27 19.34
N LEU A 408 22.53 8.32 18.86
CA LEU A 408 21.54 8.52 17.80
C LEU A 408 20.53 9.62 18.18
N ALA A 409 20.12 9.66 19.46
CA ALA A 409 19.22 10.71 19.98
C ALA A 409 19.86 12.11 20.01
N THR A 410 21.19 12.21 20.14
CA THR A 410 21.93 13.48 20.08
C THR A 410 22.16 13.90 18.63
N LEU A 411 22.59 12.95 17.78
CA LEU A 411 22.81 13.17 16.35
C LEU A 411 21.53 13.66 15.64
N ARG A 412 20.41 12.96 15.83
CA ARG A 412 19.11 13.29 15.23
C ARG A 412 18.43 14.52 15.86
N ARG A 413 18.97 15.06 16.96
CA ARG A 413 18.64 16.42 17.45
C ARG A 413 19.51 17.48 16.78
N ARG A 414 20.80 17.21 16.52
CA ARG A 414 21.69 18.19 15.88
C ARG A 414 21.65 18.21 14.35
N ILE A 415 21.01 17.24 13.71
CA ILE A 415 20.66 17.27 12.28
C ILE A 415 19.14 17.23 12.17
N ALA A 416 18.54 18.31 11.65
CA ALA A 416 17.10 18.38 11.39
C ALA A 416 16.82 18.12 9.90
N VAL A 417 15.79 17.33 9.59
CA VAL A 417 15.36 17.07 8.21
C VAL A 417 13.93 17.58 8.01
N VAL A 418 13.75 18.46 7.03
CA VAL A 418 12.46 19.03 6.63
C VAL A 418 12.11 18.49 5.25
N SER A 419 11.30 17.43 5.21
CA SER A 419 10.89 16.73 3.99
C SER A 419 9.57 17.23 3.41
N GLN A 420 9.45 17.13 2.09
CA GLN A 420 8.28 17.43 1.24
C GLN A 420 6.90 17.12 1.85
N ASP A 421 6.71 15.91 2.41
CA ASP A 421 5.41 15.47 2.94
C ASP A 421 5.04 16.09 4.31
N ALA A 422 6.03 16.63 5.04
CA ALA A 422 5.88 17.28 6.35
C ALA A 422 4.90 16.54 7.32
N PRO A 423 5.17 15.27 7.68
CA PRO A 423 4.21 14.40 8.36
C PRO A 423 3.78 14.92 9.73
N LEU A 424 2.46 14.95 9.98
CA LEU A 424 1.86 15.48 11.21
C LEU A 424 1.23 14.38 12.07
N LEU A 425 1.32 14.58 13.39
CA LEU A 425 0.75 13.69 14.40
C LEU A 425 -0.59 14.23 14.92
N ALA A 426 -1.46 13.35 15.40
CA ALA A 426 -2.70 13.75 16.05
C ALA A 426 -2.39 14.48 17.37
N GLY A 427 -2.89 15.70 17.50
CA GLY A 427 -2.56 16.63 18.58
C GLY A 427 -2.91 18.07 18.19
N THR A 428 -2.43 19.04 18.96
CA THR A 428 -2.51 20.47 18.64
C THR A 428 -1.36 20.93 17.72
N PHE A 429 -1.35 22.21 17.32
CA PHE A 429 -0.16 22.79 16.70
C PHE A 429 1.01 22.86 17.69
N ALA A 430 0.73 23.24 18.95
CA ALA A 430 1.73 23.27 20.02
C ALA A 430 2.37 21.88 20.25
N ASP A 431 1.57 20.81 20.31
CA ASP A 431 2.06 19.42 20.43
C ASP A 431 2.98 19.06 19.25
N ASN A 432 2.55 19.41 18.04
CA ASN A 432 3.28 19.09 16.82
C ASN A 432 4.62 19.84 16.72
N ILE A 433 4.73 21.06 17.23
CA ILE A 433 6.01 21.80 17.31
C ILE A 433 6.87 21.22 18.45
N ARG A 434 6.28 21.04 19.64
CA ARG A 434 6.94 20.49 20.83
C ARG A 434 7.50 19.08 20.63
N TYR A 435 6.98 18.31 19.67
CA TYR A 435 7.52 16.99 19.31
C TYR A 435 9.02 16.99 19.01
N ALA A 436 9.58 18.08 18.48
CA ALA A 436 11.02 18.20 18.19
C ALA A 436 11.88 18.36 19.46
N ASN A 437 11.31 18.95 20.52
CA ASN A 437 11.95 19.11 21.82
C ASN A 437 10.91 19.05 22.96
N PRO A 438 10.59 17.85 23.48
CA PRO A 438 9.54 17.67 24.49
C PRO A 438 9.76 18.42 25.82
N SER A 439 10.97 18.92 26.07
CA SER A 439 11.33 19.71 27.26
C SER A 439 11.19 21.22 27.06
N ALA A 440 10.72 21.68 25.90
CA ALA A 440 10.56 23.10 25.59
C ALA A 440 9.28 23.70 26.19
N ASP A 441 9.43 24.88 26.81
CA ASP A 441 8.34 25.66 27.39
C ASP A 441 7.38 26.23 26.32
N ASP A 442 6.20 26.67 26.75
CA ASP A 442 5.21 27.28 25.84
C ASP A 442 5.75 28.56 25.18
N ALA A 443 6.67 29.27 25.84
CA ALA A 443 7.31 30.45 25.29
C ALA A 443 8.27 30.11 24.13
N ALA A 444 9.05 29.04 24.21
CA ALA A 444 9.86 28.56 23.08
C ALA A 444 9.00 28.03 21.92
N VAL A 445 7.94 27.29 22.24
CA VAL A 445 6.98 26.80 21.24
C VAL A 445 6.28 27.95 20.51
N ARG A 446 5.84 28.99 21.23
CA ARG A 446 5.26 30.20 20.63
C ARG A 446 6.29 30.96 19.80
N ARG A 447 7.50 31.22 20.31
CA ARG A 447 8.59 31.86 19.51
C ARG A 447 8.87 31.11 18.20
N ALA A 448 8.94 29.78 18.24
CA ALA A 448 9.15 28.96 17.04
C ALA A 448 7.95 29.00 16.08
N ALA A 449 6.71 29.08 16.60
CA ALA A 449 5.51 29.26 15.81
C ALA A 449 5.44 30.65 15.15
N ASP A 450 5.81 31.71 15.88
CA ASP A 450 5.80 33.09 15.38
C ASP A 450 6.84 33.27 14.26
N LEU A 451 8.08 32.82 14.48
CA LEU A 451 9.19 32.89 13.52
C LEU A 451 8.92 32.09 12.23
N ALA A 452 8.16 31.00 12.30
CA ALA A 452 7.75 30.21 11.14
C ALA A 452 6.42 30.68 10.50
N GLU A 453 5.85 31.81 10.96
CA GLU A 453 4.52 32.30 10.57
C GLU A 453 3.40 31.23 10.70
N VAL A 454 3.45 30.39 11.74
CA VAL A 454 2.41 29.41 12.10
C VAL A 454 1.28 30.08 12.88
N SER A 455 1.60 30.93 13.86
CA SER A 455 0.62 31.67 14.67
C SER A 455 -0.36 32.46 13.80
N ALA A 456 0.14 33.06 12.70
CA ALA A 456 -0.64 33.83 11.73
C ALA A 456 -1.84 33.07 11.09
N PHE A 457 -1.84 31.73 11.09
CA PHE A 457 -3.00 30.91 10.71
C PHE A 457 -3.59 30.08 11.86
N ALA A 458 -2.83 29.80 12.91
CA ALA A 458 -3.36 29.15 14.12
C ALA A 458 -4.31 30.06 14.89
N ASP A 459 -3.99 31.36 15.02
CA ASP A 459 -4.80 32.38 15.72
C ASP A 459 -6.10 32.75 14.97
N GLN A 460 -6.30 32.22 13.75
CA GLN A 460 -7.58 32.26 13.02
C GLN A 460 -8.55 31.16 13.48
N LEU A 461 -8.10 30.23 14.33
CA LEU A 461 -8.88 29.12 14.87
C LEU A 461 -9.24 29.37 16.35
N PRO A 462 -10.36 28.82 16.87
CA PRO A 462 -10.90 29.19 18.19
C PRO A 462 -9.98 28.95 19.40
N HIS A 463 -8.88 28.21 19.24
CA HIS A 463 -7.95 27.87 20.31
C HIS A 463 -6.48 28.19 19.96
N GLY A 464 -6.21 28.99 18.92
CA GLY A 464 -4.85 29.36 18.54
C GLY A 464 -3.98 28.12 18.27
N LEU A 465 -2.77 28.09 18.84
CA LEU A 465 -1.84 26.95 18.77
C LEU A 465 -2.37 25.67 19.46
N ASP A 466 -3.34 25.77 20.37
CA ASP A 466 -3.99 24.62 21.04
C ASP A 466 -5.14 24.04 20.20
N SER A 467 -5.40 24.60 19.02
CA SER A 467 -6.34 24.04 18.05
C SER A 467 -5.85 22.68 17.55
N ARG A 468 -6.73 21.67 17.58
CA ARG A 468 -6.42 20.31 17.12
C ARG A 468 -6.25 20.24 15.61
N ILE A 469 -5.21 19.53 15.17
CA ILE A 469 -4.99 19.17 13.78
C ILE A 469 -5.81 17.89 13.48
N GLY A 470 -6.57 17.91 12.39
CA GLY A 470 -7.33 16.73 11.92
C GLY A 470 -6.41 15.59 11.46
N GLU A 471 -6.98 14.41 11.17
CA GLU A 471 -6.18 13.22 10.79
C GLU A 471 -5.16 13.53 9.68
N ARG A 472 -3.88 13.25 9.96
CA ARG A 472 -2.72 13.51 9.08
C ARG A 472 -2.58 14.96 8.58
N GLY A 473 -3.26 15.93 9.19
CA GLY A 473 -3.28 17.31 8.70
C GLY A 473 -4.04 17.49 7.38
N ALA A 474 -5.06 16.67 7.12
CA ALA A 474 -5.89 16.75 5.92
C ALA A 474 -6.63 18.10 5.75
N THR A 475 -6.80 18.87 6.83
CA THR A 475 -7.39 20.22 6.84
C THR A 475 -6.39 21.34 6.53
N LEU A 476 -5.09 21.03 6.38
CA LEU A 476 -4.03 22.02 6.16
C LEU A 476 -3.57 22.05 4.69
N SER A 477 -3.19 23.22 4.21
CA SER A 477 -2.49 23.36 2.93
C SER A 477 -1.05 22.83 3.02
N GLY A 478 -0.42 22.56 1.86
CA GLY A 478 0.99 22.14 1.82
C GLY A 478 1.91 23.15 2.51
N GLY A 479 1.74 24.45 2.21
CA GLY A 479 2.51 25.52 2.86
C GLY A 479 2.29 25.64 4.37
N GLN A 480 1.10 25.31 4.89
CA GLN A 480 0.85 25.27 6.33
C GLN A 480 1.56 24.09 7.02
N ARG A 481 1.52 22.89 6.43
CA ARG A 481 2.31 21.75 6.92
C ARG A 481 3.81 22.06 6.88
N GLN A 482 4.28 22.71 5.83
CA GLN A 482 5.67 23.10 5.67
C GLN A 482 6.13 24.10 6.73
N ARG A 483 5.34 25.14 7.01
CA ARG A 483 5.61 26.08 8.12
C ARG A 483 5.65 25.39 9.47
N LEU A 484 4.76 24.42 9.71
CA LEU A 484 4.77 23.64 10.94
C LEU A 484 6.02 22.74 11.06
N ALA A 485 6.56 22.23 9.95
CA ALA A 485 7.84 21.52 9.93
C ALA A 485 9.05 22.45 10.14
N ILE A 486 9.02 23.68 9.63
CA ILE A 486 10.02 24.71 9.91
C ILE A 486 9.99 25.10 11.41
N ALA A 487 8.80 25.26 12.00
CA ALA A 487 8.64 25.54 13.43
C ALA A 487 9.23 24.43 14.32
N ARG A 488 9.07 23.16 13.94
CA ARG A 488 9.77 22.03 14.59
C ARG A 488 11.30 22.19 14.50
N ALA A 489 11.83 22.47 13.30
CA ALA A 489 13.26 22.63 13.10
C ALA A 489 13.85 23.82 13.88
N LEU A 490 13.10 24.92 14.04
CA LEU A 490 13.49 26.04 14.91
C LEU A 490 13.54 25.63 16.38
N LEU A 491 12.54 24.88 16.88
CA LEU A 491 12.51 24.40 18.27
C LEU A 491 13.60 23.34 18.57
N GLN A 492 14.07 22.65 17.53
CA GLN A 492 15.07 21.60 17.62
C GLN A 492 16.51 22.15 17.83
N ASP A 493 16.80 23.38 17.39
CA ASP A 493 18.15 23.98 17.33
C ASP A 493 19.20 23.02 16.72
N PRO A 494 19.06 22.65 15.42
CA PRO A 494 20.05 21.83 14.74
C PRO A 494 21.34 22.62 14.47
N LEU A 495 22.45 21.90 14.32
CA LEU A 495 23.70 22.40 13.71
C LEU A 495 23.63 22.32 12.18
N VAL A 496 22.95 21.28 11.67
CA VAL A 496 22.74 21.03 10.23
C VAL A 496 21.24 20.95 9.95
N LEU A 497 20.75 21.81 9.06
CA LEU A 497 19.40 21.77 8.52
C LEU A 497 19.43 21.13 7.13
N VAL A 498 18.63 20.10 6.91
CA VAL A 498 18.42 19.46 5.60
C VAL A 498 17.02 19.80 5.09
N LEU A 499 16.93 20.33 3.89
CA LEU A 499 15.69 20.59 3.17
C LEU A 499 15.58 19.59 2.01
N ASP A 500 14.61 18.67 2.07
CA ASP A 500 14.41 17.66 1.02
C ASP A 500 13.09 17.90 0.29
N GLU A 501 13.19 18.52 -0.89
CA GLU A 501 12.05 18.98 -1.71
C GLU A 501 11.01 19.86 -0.96
N ALA A 502 11.47 20.53 0.10
CA ALA A 502 10.75 21.40 1.03
C ALA A 502 9.85 22.51 0.42
N THR A 503 9.85 22.70 -0.90
CA THR A 503 9.07 23.73 -1.60
C THR A 503 8.29 23.22 -2.82
N SER A 504 8.40 21.94 -3.22
CA SER A 504 7.82 21.47 -4.50
C SER A 504 6.30 21.39 -4.55
N ALA A 505 5.63 21.48 -3.40
CA ALA A 505 4.17 21.59 -3.28
C ALA A 505 3.65 23.05 -3.27
N VAL A 506 4.46 24.05 -3.65
CA VAL A 506 4.15 25.48 -3.54
C VAL A 506 4.61 26.26 -4.78
N ASP A 507 3.99 27.41 -5.06
CA ASP A 507 4.37 28.27 -6.18
C ASP A 507 5.78 28.88 -6.01
N ALA A 508 6.44 29.20 -7.13
CA ALA A 508 7.83 29.70 -7.13
C ALA A 508 8.03 30.99 -6.29
N THR A 509 7.03 31.88 -6.25
CA THR A 509 7.07 33.10 -5.43
C THR A 509 7.02 32.80 -3.93
N THR A 510 6.14 31.90 -3.49
CA THR A 510 6.10 31.45 -2.09
C THR A 510 7.31 30.58 -1.74
N ALA A 511 7.80 29.74 -2.66
CA ALA A 511 9.01 28.96 -2.50
C ALA A 511 10.23 29.85 -2.22
N ARG A 512 10.44 30.91 -3.02
CA ARG A 512 11.51 31.91 -2.78
C ARG A 512 11.37 32.57 -1.41
N ARG A 513 10.16 32.96 -1.01
CA ARG A 513 9.90 33.57 0.32
C ARG A 513 10.23 32.60 1.46
N ILE A 514 9.87 31.32 1.32
CA ILE A 514 10.18 30.28 2.32
C ILE A 514 11.70 30.06 2.41
N ILE A 515 12.41 29.94 1.29
CA ILE A 515 13.87 29.74 1.29
C ILE A 515 14.59 30.98 1.86
N ALA A 516 14.20 32.19 1.49
CA ALA A 516 14.81 33.41 2.04
C ALA A 516 14.59 33.53 3.55
N ALA A 517 13.40 33.15 4.05
CA ALA A 517 13.14 33.07 5.48
C ALA A 517 14.03 32.03 6.18
N ILE A 518 14.18 30.82 5.60
CA ILE A 518 15.06 29.77 6.14
C ILE A 518 16.53 30.21 6.13
N ASP A 519 17.03 30.78 5.04
CA ASP A 519 18.40 31.29 4.94
C ASP A 519 18.69 32.42 5.96
N THR A 520 17.66 33.17 6.36
CA THR A 520 17.78 34.19 7.42
C THR A 520 17.74 33.56 8.82
N LEU A 521 16.76 32.67 9.07
CA LEU A 521 16.53 32.02 10.37
C LEU A 521 17.63 31.02 10.77
N PHE A 522 18.31 30.44 9.78
CA PHE A 522 19.34 29.41 9.96
C PHE A 522 20.69 29.84 9.37
N ALA A 523 20.96 31.15 9.27
CA ALA A 523 22.20 31.70 8.71
C ALA A 523 23.47 31.10 9.34
N ASP A 524 23.51 31.02 10.68
CA ASP A 524 24.61 30.45 11.47
C ASP A 524 24.62 28.91 11.51
N ARG A 525 23.93 28.23 10.58
CA ARG A 525 23.78 26.77 10.52
C ARG A 525 24.06 26.24 9.12
N THR A 526 24.66 25.05 9.05
CA THR A 526 24.93 24.36 7.78
C THR A 526 23.60 23.96 7.14
N ARG A 527 23.33 24.42 5.92
CA ARG A 527 22.04 24.27 5.24
C ARG A 527 22.19 23.42 3.99
N ILE A 528 21.78 22.15 4.03
CA ILE A 528 21.82 21.23 2.90
C ILE A 528 20.47 21.28 2.17
N VAL A 529 20.47 21.67 0.89
CA VAL A 529 19.25 21.88 0.10
C VAL A 529 19.21 20.93 -1.09
N VAL A 530 18.23 20.01 -1.08
CA VAL A 530 17.80 19.23 -2.24
C VAL A 530 16.53 19.87 -2.78
N SER A 531 16.57 20.32 -4.04
CA SER A 531 15.39 20.88 -4.71
C SER A 531 15.48 20.76 -6.22
N HIS A 532 14.32 20.70 -6.87
CA HIS A 532 14.17 20.84 -8.31
C HIS A 532 13.94 22.31 -8.75
N HIS A 533 13.83 23.26 -7.81
CA HIS A 533 13.68 24.69 -8.09
C HIS A 533 15.02 25.42 -8.05
N PRO A 534 15.48 26.05 -9.16
CA PRO A 534 16.75 26.76 -9.20
C PRO A 534 16.88 27.85 -8.12
N GLU A 535 15.79 28.54 -7.78
CA GLU A 535 15.83 29.62 -6.79
C GLU A 535 16.01 29.13 -5.35
N ALA A 536 15.77 27.84 -5.06
CA ALA A 536 16.11 27.25 -3.77
C ALA A 536 17.62 26.95 -3.65
N LEU A 537 18.24 26.57 -4.76
CA LEU A 537 19.67 26.25 -4.88
C LEU A 537 20.56 27.49 -5.07
N ALA A 538 19.97 28.65 -5.37
CA ALA A 538 20.67 29.92 -5.55
C ALA A 538 21.46 30.33 -4.29
N ASN A 539 22.58 31.01 -4.51
CA ASN A 539 23.50 31.51 -3.47
C ASN A 539 24.03 30.42 -2.52
N ALA A 540 24.28 29.20 -3.04
CA ALA A 540 24.94 28.15 -2.28
C ALA A 540 26.47 28.34 -2.26
N ASP A 541 27.06 28.22 -1.06
CA ASP A 541 28.50 28.29 -0.79
C ASP A 541 29.26 27.03 -1.27
N VAL A 542 28.55 25.93 -1.49
CA VAL A 542 29.07 24.66 -2.04
C VAL A 542 28.02 24.03 -2.95
N VAL A 543 28.43 23.46 -4.09
CA VAL A 543 27.57 22.59 -4.91
C VAL A 543 28.10 21.16 -4.85
N LEU A 544 27.27 20.23 -4.37
CA LEU A 544 27.54 18.80 -4.35
C LEU A 544 26.70 18.13 -5.45
N THR A 545 27.37 17.68 -6.51
CA THR A 545 26.70 17.04 -7.65
C THR A 545 26.87 15.53 -7.53
N LEU A 546 25.76 14.82 -7.32
CA LEU A 546 25.71 13.36 -7.34
C LEU A 546 25.36 12.89 -8.77
N GLN A 547 26.30 12.23 -9.41
CA GLN A 547 26.06 11.44 -10.62
C GLN A 547 26.00 9.96 -10.22
N ARG A 548 25.44 9.09 -11.07
CA ARG A 548 25.69 7.66 -10.90
C ARG A 548 27.19 7.41 -11.02
N ASP A 549 27.68 6.48 -10.22
CA ASP A 549 29.08 6.03 -10.15
C ASP A 549 30.11 7.03 -9.58
N ILE A 550 29.85 8.36 -9.58
CA ILE A 550 30.76 9.36 -8.94
C ILE A 550 29.96 10.55 -8.35
N ALA A 551 30.30 10.95 -7.11
CA ALA A 551 29.95 12.27 -6.58
C ALA A 551 31.11 13.27 -6.71
N ARG A 552 30.81 14.53 -7.03
CA ARG A 552 31.81 15.62 -7.06
C ARG A 552 31.30 16.84 -6.29
N ALA A 553 32.08 17.30 -5.32
CA ALA A 553 31.91 18.60 -4.69
C ALA A 553 32.70 19.66 -5.46
N THR A 554 32.09 20.80 -5.72
CA THR A 554 32.71 21.96 -6.39
C THR A 554 32.41 23.23 -5.62
N ALA A 555 33.45 24.07 -5.44
CA ALA A 555 33.26 25.45 -5.01
C ALA A 555 32.38 26.20 -6.04
N PRO A 556 31.55 27.16 -5.61
CA PRO A 556 30.65 27.88 -6.49
C PRO A 556 31.45 28.67 -7.53
N VAL A 557 31.18 28.40 -8.80
CA VAL A 557 31.66 29.23 -9.91
C VAL A 557 30.99 30.59 -9.78
N SER A 558 31.79 31.64 -9.58
CA SER A 558 31.30 33.01 -9.51
C SER A 558 30.59 33.37 -10.81
N VAL A 559 29.38 33.95 -10.71
CA VAL A 559 28.59 34.38 -11.87
C VAL A 559 29.18 35.68 -12.44
N GLY A 560 30.32 35.55 -13.11
CA GLY A 560 30.55 36.34 -14.31
C GLY A 560 29.62 35.85 -15.42
N LEU A 561 29.27 36.75 -16.34
CA LEU A 561 28.57 36.36 -17.56
C LEU A 561 29.53 35.54 -18.44
N VAL A 562 29.48 34.22 -18.32
CA VAL A 562 30.25 33.30 -19.15
C VAL A 562 29.61 33.26 -20.54
N ASP A 563 30.21 34.00 -21.47
CA ASP A 563 29.98 33.81 -22.89
C ASP A 563 30.41 32.39 -23.31
N SER A 564 29.76 31.87 -24.34
CA SER A 564 29.75 30.44 -24.69
C SER A 564 31.13 29.86 -25.00
N GLY A 565 31.63 28.97 -24.12
CA GLY A 565 33.01 28.47 -24.17
C GLY A 565 33.27 27.10 -23.52
N ALA A 566 32.80 26.03 -24.17
CA ALA A 566 33.26 24.63 -24.06
C ALA A 566 33.42 23.97 -22.67
N SER A 567 32.51 23.05 -22.34
CA SER A 567 32.81 21.87 -21.49
C SER A 567 32.20 20.61 -22.13
N GLN A 568 33.00 19.55 -22.28
CA GLN A 568 32.62 18.35 -23.04
C GLN A 568 31.84 17.34 -22.17
N PRO A 569 30.73 16.77 -22.65
CA PRO A 569 30.16 15.54 -22.08
C PRO A 569 30.88 14.30 -22.63
N LEU A 570 31.20 13.34 -21.77
CA LEU A 570 31.78 12.05 -22.17
C LEU A 570 30.67 11.15 -22.75
N ALA A 571 30.76 10.78 -24.04
CA ALA A 571 29.72 10.00 -24.72
C ALA A 571 30.14 8.53 -24.93
N ALA A 572 29.27 7.60 -24.52
CA ALA A 572 29.47 6.15 -24.66
C ALA A 572 28.18 5.40 -25.07
N ALA A 573 27.47 5.90 -26.08
CA ALA A 573 26.37 5.19 -26.75
C ALA A 573 26.39 5.49 -28.27
N ALA A 574 25.78 4.59 -29.06
CA ALA A 574 25.89 4.51 -30.52
C ALA A 574 25.77 5.84 -31.30
N ARG A 575 26.67 6.05 -32.27
CA ARG A 575 26.60 7.15 -33.24
C ARG A 575 25.88 6.70 -34.52
N PHE A 576 25.04 7.57 -35.07
CA PHE A 576 24.62 7.56 -36.48
C PHE A 576 24.97 8.91 -37.11
N THR A 577 25.21 8.94 -38.42
CA THR A 577 25.64 10.13 -39.16
C THR A 577 24.88 10.25 -40.47
N ILE A 578 24.48 11.47 -40.82
CA ILE A 578 23.89 11.83 -42.12
C ILE A 578 24.60 13.12 -42.56
N ASP A 579 25.05 13.17 -43.81
CA ASP A 579 25.66 14.33 -44.49
C ASP A 579 26.77 15.10 -43.73
N GLY A 580 27.55 14.38 -42.90
CA GLY A 580 28.88 14.79 -42.45
C GLY A 580 28.97 15.54 -41.13
N GLU A 581 27.89 16.09 -40.59
CA GLU A 581 27.88 16.75 -39.27
C GLU A 581 27.39 15.84 -38.14
N ALA A 582 27.84 16.12 -36.91
CA ALA A 582 27.50 15.37 -35.70
C ALA A 582 26.46 16.12 -34.86
N VAL A 583 25.28 15.51 -34.67
CA VAL A 583 24.13 16.12 -33.98
C VAL A 583 24.06 15.66 -32.52
N ALA A 584 23.89 16.60 -31.59
CA ALA A 584 23.58 16.35 -30.18
C ALA A 584 22.06 16.46 -29.93
N MET A 585 21.54 15.72 -28.95
CA MET A 585 20.10 15.71 -28.63
C MET A 585 19.80 16.36 -27.28
N THR A 586 18.70 17.11 -27.20
CA THR A 586 18.15 17.76 -26.00
C THR A 586 16.61 17.69 -26.02
N GLU A 587 15.97 17.64 -24.85
CA GLU A 587 14.55 17.22 -24.71
C GLU A 587 13.53 18.40 -24.64
N PRO A 588 12.37 18.32 -25.34
CA PRO A 588 11.27 19.31 -25.32
C PRO A 588 9.96 18.77 -24.68
N GLY A 589 8.75 19.29 -25.01
CA GLY A 589 7.56 19.41 -24.11
C GLY A 589 6.36 18.44 -24.13
N PRO A 590 5.55 18.37 -23.02
CA PRO A 590 4.60 17.30 -22.74
C PRO A 590 3.18 17.52 -23.27
N ASP A 591 3.06 18.10 -24.46
CA ASP A 591 1.82 17.95 -25.24
C ASP A 591 1.82 16.60 -25.96
N ARG A 592 0.72 15.86 -25.82
CA ARG A 592 0.59 14.47 -26.34
C ARG A 592 0.39 14.44 -27.85
N LEU A 593 1.47 14.70 -28.58
CA LEU A 593 1.59 14.46 -30.01
C LEU A 593 1.51 12.95 -30.34
N GLY A 594 1.00 12.63 -31.52
CA GLY A 594 0.99 11.25 -32.03
C GLY A 594 2.41 10.77 -32.35
N HIS A 595 2.64 9.46 -32.21
CA HIS A 595 3.97 8.84 -32.39
C HIS A 595 4.66 9.21 -33.72
N GLY A 596 3.93 9.23 -34.84
CA GLY A 596 4.47 9.64 -36.14
C GLY A 596 4.68 11.16 -36.29
N THR A 597 4.00 11.98 -35.49
CA THR A 597 4.16 13.45 -35.50
C THR A 597 5.45 13.86 -34.78
N ALA A 598 5.78 13.19 -33.66
CA ALA A 598 7.04 13.41 -32.95
C ALA A 598 8.26 13.10 -33.83
N VAL A 599 8.24 11.99 -34.58
CA VAL A 599 9.31 11.62 -35.54
C VAL A 599 9.48 12.70 -36.62
N ALA A 600 8.39 13.28 -37.11
CA ALA A 600 8.44 14.30 -38.16
C ALA A 600 9.01 15.65 -37.66
N ASP A 601 8.66 16.06 -36.44
CA ASP A 601 9.22 17.29 -35.85
C ASP A 601 10.72 17.17 -35.56
N ILE A 602 11.19 15.97 -35.15
CA ILE A 602 12.64 15.69 -35.03
C ILE A 602 13.34 15.93 -36.38
N ILE A 603 12.84 15.32 -37.47
CA ILE A 603 13.45 15.44 -38.81
C ILE A 603 13.49 16.91 -39.29
N ARG A 604 12.42 17.67 -39.03
CA ARG A 604 12.32 19.10 -39.31
C ARG A 604 13.33 19.93 -38.52
N GLN A 605 13.56 19.59 -37.25
CA GLN A 605 14.59 20.24 -36.41
C GLN A 605 16.00 19.88 -36.87
N THR A 606 16.26 18.62 -37.27
CA THR A 606 17.57 18.16 -37.76
C THR A 606 17.96 18.79 -39.10
N THR A 607 17.03 18.89 -40.06
CA THR A 607 17.36 19.25 -41.45
C THR A 607 17.21 20.74 -41.80
N ARG A 608 16.59 21.55 -40.93
CA ARG A 608 16.31 22.99 -41.11
C ARG A 608 15.52 23.41 -42.37
N ALA A 609 15.20 22.48 -43.27
CA ALA A 609 14.43 22.75 -44.49
C ALA A 609 12.92 22.96 -44.20
N PRO A 610 12.18 23.68 -45.05
CA PRO A 610 10.74 23.78 -44.94
C PRO A 610 10.07 22.45 -45.33
N LEU A 611 9.82 21.58 -44.34
CA LEU A 611 9.05 20.35 -44.53
C LEU A 611 7.55 20.63 -44.46
N LEU A 612 6.84 20.37 -45.56
CA LEU A 612 5.40 20.09 -45.49
C LEU A 612 5.20 18.76 -44.75
N LEU A 613 4.46 18.83 -43.65
CA LEU A 613 3.97 17.69 -42.88
C LEU A 613 2.47 17.52 -43.14
N ALA A 614 2.04 16.29 -43.40
CA ALA A 614 0.63 15.94 -43.48
C ALA A 614 0.35 14.64 -42.72
N GLN A 615 -0.85 14.54 -42.16
CA GLN A 615 -1.34 13.34 -41.48
C GLN A 615 -2.58 12.82 -42.21
N VAL A 616 -2.54 11.55 -42.61
CA VAL A 616 -3.66 10.89 -43.30
C VAL A 616 -4.24 9.82 -42.37
N PHE A 617 -5.55 9.90 -42.11
CA PHE A 617 -6.28 8.98 -41.25
C PHE A 617 -7.09 7.98 -42.07
N ASP A 618 -6.80 6.69 -41.91
CA ASP A 618 -7.68 5.59 -42.34
C ASP A 618 -8.67 5.27 -41.21
N ASP A 619 -9.78 6.01 -41.15
CA ASP A 619 -10.96 5.55 -40.41
C ASP A 619 -11.78 4.61 -41.30
N ARG A 620 -12.60 3.73 -40.69
CA ARG A 620 -13.30 2.60 -41.34
C ARG A 620 -14.29 2.96 -42.46
N ALA A 621 -14.42 4.24 -42.80
CA ALA A 621 -15.24 4.77 -43.88
C ALA A 621 -14.41 5.23 -45.10
N ALA A 622 -13.08 5.33 -44.99
CA ALA A 622 -12.20 5.68 -46.11
C ALA A 622 -11.89 4.46 -47.00
N THR A 623 -11.68 4.69 -48.29
CA THR A 623 -11.22 3.64 -49.21
C THR A 623 -9.70 3.76 -49.42
N PRO A 624 -8.96 2.64 -49.57
CA PRO A 624 -7.52 2.67 -49.83
C PRO A 624 -7.13 3.48 -51.09
N ALA A 625 -8.03 3.59 -52.08
CA ALA A 625 -7.84 4.44 -53.25
C ALA A 625 -7.88 5.95 -52.92
N ALA A 626 -8.77 6.39 -52.02
CA ALA A 626 -8.80 7.79 -51.56
C ALA A 626 -7.56 8.15 -50.73
N VAL A 627 -7.09 7.22 -49.88
CA VAL A 627 -5.84 7.36 -49.12
C VAL A 627 -4.62 7.44 -50.07
N ALA A 628 -4.60 6.62 -51.12
CA ALA A 628 -3.55 6.66 -52.14
C ALA A 628 -3.56 7.97 -52.95
N ALA A 629 -4.72 8.44 -53.40
CA ALA A 629 -4.85 9.71 -54.13
C ALA A 629 -4.44 10.92 -53.28
N ALA A 630 -4.80 10.94 -52.00
CA ALA A 630 -4.34 11.95 -51.05
C ALA A 630 -2.81 11.92 -50.87
N LEU A 631 -2.21 10.72 -50.84
CA LEU A 631 -0.75 10.57 -50.74
C LEU A 631 -0.02 11.06 -52.01
N ASP A 632 -0.45 10.65 -53.21
CA ASP A 632 0.15 11.13 -54.46
C ASP A 632 0.00 12.66 -54.61
N TRP A 633 -1.14 13.25 -54.20
CA TRP A 633 -1.33 14.72 -54.17
C TRP A 633 -0.40 15.42 -53.19
N LEU A 634 -0.21 14.88 -51.97
CA LEU A 634 0.72 15.43 -50.98
C LEU A 634 2.17 15.43 -51.50
N VAL A 635 2.56 14.37 -52.20
CA VAL A 635 3.88 14.24 -52.85
C VAL A 635 4.01 15.26 -53.99
N GLU A 636 2.95 15.51 -54.77
CA GLU A 636 2.91 16.56 -55.81
C GLU A 636 3.02 17.97 -55.21
N LYS A 637 2.42 18.23 -54.03
CA LYS A 637 2.57 19.49 -53.29
C LYS A 637 3.86 19.59 -52.47
N GLY A 638 4.82 18.70 -52.69
CA GLY A 638 6.16 18.79 -52.12
C GLY A 638 6.27 18.39 -50.64
N ALA A 639 5.32 17.60 -50.12
CA ALA A 639 5.46 17.02 -48.78
C ALA A 639 6.74 16.16 -48.69
N ARG A 640 7.44 16.25 -47.55
CA ARG A 640 8.72 15.55 -47.33
C ARG A 640 8.66 14.51 -46.22
N VAL A 641 7.72 14.65 -45.28
CA VAL A 641 7.35 13.61 -44.31
C VAL A 641 5.83 13.52 -44.27
N VAL A 642 5.28 12.29 -44.35
CA VAL A 642 3.84 12.03 -44.23
C VAL A 642 3.58 10.97 -43.16
N ASN A 643 2.68 11.29 -42.24
CA ASN A 643 2.26 10.41 -41.14
C ASN A 643 0.98 9.66 -41.55
N LEU A 644 1.09 8.36 -41.78
CA LEU A 644 0.03 7.46 -42.24
C LEU A 644 -0.51 6.62 -41.08
N SER A 645 -1.72 6.95 -40.62
CA SER A 645 -2.43 6.14 -39.62
C SER A 645 -3.15 4.99 -40.32
N ILE A 646 -2.41 3.94 -40.70
CA ILE A 646 -2.92 2.80 -41.48
C ILE A 646 -3.82 1.90 -40.61
N GLY A 647 -5.09 1.79 -40.98
CA GLY A 647 -6.05 0.86 -40.39
C GLY A 647 -5.94 -0.55 -40.98
N LEU A 648 -6.66 -1.50 -40.38
CA LEU A 648 -6.79 -2.86 -40.93
C LEU A 648 -7.90 -2.89 -42.00
N THR A 649 -7.59 -2.33 -43.17
CA THR A 649 -8.42 -2.40 -44.40
C THR A 649 -7.82 -3.39 -45.41
N THR A 650 -8.67 -3.90 -46.32
CA THR A 650 -8.44 -5.21 -46.97
C THR A 650 -7.74 -5.14 -48.33
N ASP A 651 -7.88 -4.05 -49.07
CA ASP A 651 -7.21 -3.88 -50.38
C ASP A 651 -5.87 -3.16 -50.21
N ARG A 652 -4.79 -3.83 -50.64
CA ARG A 652 -3.41 -3.45 -50.33
C ARG A 652 -2.58 -3.09 -51.55
N ALA A 653 -3.06 -3.35 -52.76
CA ALA A 653 -2.26 -3.16 -53.98
C ALA A 653 -2.04 -1.65 -54.27
N VAL A 654 -3.14 -0.91 -54.43
CA VAL A 654 -3.13 0.52 -54.79
C VAL A 654 -2.33 1.35 -53.78
N LEU A 655 -2.57 1.15 -52.48
CA LEU A 655 -1.88 1.88 -51.42
C LEU A 655 -0.39 1.49 -51.33
N ARG A 656 -0.02 0.24 -51.61
CA ARG A 656 1.39 -0.19 -51.66
C ARG A 656 2.15 0.51 -52.77
N GLU A 657 1.52 0.65 -53.93
CA GLU A 657 2.12 1.31 -55.09
C GLU A 657 2.27 2.83 -54.85
N ALA A 658 1.26 3.49 -54.29
CA ALA A 658 1.34 4.91 -53.91
C ALA A 658 2.43 5.16 -52.86
N CYS A 659 2.54 4.30 -51.83
CA CYS A 659 3.64 4.37 -50.86
C CYS A 659 5.02 4.20 -51.53
N ALA A 660 5.17 3.29 -52.49
CA ALA A 660 6.40 3.12 -53.24
C ALA A 660 6.74 4.34 -54.12
N ARG A 661 5.74 4.95 -54.79
CA ARG A 661 5.91 6.20 -55.55
C ARG A 661 6.33 7.38 -54.69
N ALA A 662 5.79 7.49 -53.47
CA ALA A 662 6.15 8.53 -52.52
C ALA A 662 7.61 8.37 -52.02
N VAL A 663 7.99 7.16 -51.60
CA VAL A 663 9.36 6.85 -51.17
C VAL A 663 10.37 7.10 -52.30
N ALA A 664 10.04 6.69 -53.53
CA ALA A 664 10.89 6.93 -54.71
C ALA A 664 11.08 8.42 -55.08
N LYS A 665 10.29 9.33 -54.51
CA LYS A 665 10.41 10.79 -54.66
C LYS A 665 11.08 11.47 -53.46
N ASN A 666 11.77 10.69 -52.60
CA ASN A 666 12.34 11.13 -51.32
C ASN A 666 11.29 11.81 -50.41
N VAL A 667 10.19 11.08 -50.15
CA VAL A 667 9.19 11.43 -49.13
C VAL A 667 9.19 10.32 -48.08
N LEU A 668 9.49 10.67 -46.83
CA LEU A 668 9.52 9.71 -45.73
C LEU A 668 8.09 9.43 -45.25
N LEU A 669 7.74 8.14 -45.20
CA LEU A 669 6.44 7.68 -44.69
C LEU A 669 6.62 7.10 -43.30
N VAL A 670 5.83 7.59 -42.33
CA VAL A 670 5.86 7.11 -40.94
C VAL A 670 4.49 6.56 -40.57
N ALA A 671 4.43 5.36 -39.97
CA ALA A 671 3.17 4.70 -39.62
C ALA A 671 3.20 4.10 -38.20
N SER A 672 2.15 4.37 -37.41
CA SER A 672 1.98 3.85 -36.05
C SER A 672 1.11 2.60 -36.04
N VAL A 673 1.56 1.51 -35.42
CA VAL A 673 0.85 0.21 -35.42
C VAL A 673 0.52 -0.26 -33.99
N PRO A 674 -0.75 -0.61 -33.68
CA PRO A 674 -1.16 -1.04 -32.34
C PRO A 674 -0.65 -2.44 -31.97
N ALA A 675 -0.20 -2.61 -30.73
CA ALA A 675 0.42 -3.84 -30.23
C ALA A 675 -0.59 -4.86 -29.62
N ILE A 676 -1.57 -5.32 -30.40
CA ILE A 676 -2.49 -6.40 -29.97
C ILE A 676 -2.76 -7.37 -31.14
N GLY A 677 -2.35 -8.64 -30.96
CA GLY A 677 -2.78 -9.77 -31.79
C GLY A 677 -1.70 -10.39 -32.72
N PRO A 678 -1.54 -11.73 -32.75
CA PRO A 678 -0.59 -12.40 -33.64
C PRO A 678 -1.17 -12.64 -35.04
N THR A 679 -1.46 -11.56 -35.77
CA THR A 679 -1.93 -11.61 -37.16
C THR A 679 -1.02 -10.80 -38.07
N VAL A 680 -0.16 -11.52 -38.81
CA VAL A 680 0.52 -11.18 -40.08
C VAL A 680 0.68 -9.68 -40.39
N TYR A 681 1.92 -9.15 -40.40
CA TYR A 681 2.52 -8.37 -41.53
C TYR A 681 3.95 -7.89 -41.20
N PRO A 682 4.98 -8.48 -41.85
CA PRO A 682 6.37 -8.00 -41.79
C PRO A 682 6.98 -7.56 -43.14
N ALA A 683 6.28 -7.67 -44.28
CA ALA A 683 6.91 -7.55 -45.62
C ALA A 683 6.10 -6.79 -46.70
N ALA A 684 5.04 -6.06 -46.32
CA ALA A 684 4.05 -5.55 -47.29
C ALA A 684 4.35 -4.17 -47.89
N TYR A 685 5.16 -3.31 -47.24
CA TYR A 685 5.38 -1.92 -47.66
C TYR A 685 6.86 -1.53 -47.53
N PRO A 686 7.65 -1.57 -48.61
CA PRO A 686 9.05 -1.13 -48.59
C PRO A 686 9.16 0.37 -48.28
N GLY A 687 10.15 0.76 -47.45
CA GLY A 687 10.48 2.17 -47.18
C GLY A 687 9.58 2.93 -46.18
N VAL A 688 8.58 2.28 -45.58
CA VAL A 688 7.75 2.91 -44.54
C VAL A 688 8.37 2.68 -43.16
N VAL A 689 8.62 3.75 -42.41
CA VAL A 689 9.12 3.71 -41.03
C VAL A 689 7.98 3.35 -40.08
N ARG A 690 8.13 2.23 -39.37
CA ARG A 690 7.12 1.70 -38.44
C ARG A 690 7.44 2.13 -37.01
N VAL A 691 6.43 2.65 -36.30
CA VAL A 691 6.48 2.90 -34.86
C VAL A 691 5.50 1.98 -34.14
N THR A 692 5.96 1.25 -33.13
CA THR A 692 5.15 0.33 -32.31
C THR A 692 5.23 0.73 -30.85
N GLY A 693 4.11 1.10 -30.25
CA GLY A 693 4.02 1.34 -28.81
C GLY A 693 3.90 0.01 -28.06
N ASP A 694 4.94 -0.39 -27.33
CA ASP A 694 4.93 -1.59 -26.50
C ASP A 694 4.31 -1.33 -25.11
N ALA A 695 3.62 -2.33 -24.56
CA ALA A 695 2.70 -2.19 -23.43
C ALA A 695 3.37 -2.11 -22.05
N ARG A 696 4.66 -1.71 -21.97
CA ARG A 696 5.47 -1.75 -20.73
C ARG A 696 6.39 -0.55 -20.48
N CYS A 697 6.28 0.54 -21.23
CA CYS A 697 7.07 1.76 -20.97
C CYS A 697 6.43 2.62 -19.85
N GLN A 698 6.93 2.49 -18.63
CA GLN A 698 6.74 3.48 -17.56
C GLN A 698 7.99 4.37 -17.46
N GLY A 699 7.83 5.67 -17.68
CA GLY A 699 8.87 6.68 -17.47
C GLY A 699 9.60 7.14 -18.74
N ALA A 700 9.23 8.33 -19.22
CA ALA A 700 10.05 9.23 -20.03
C ALA A 700 9.50 10.66 -19.84
N GLU A 701 10.38 11.66 -19.80
CA GLU A 701 10.03 13.06 -19.51
C GLU A 701 9.78 13.86 -20.78
N ILE A 702 9.11 15.02 -20.63
CA ILE A 702 8.90 16.02 -21.69
C ILE A 702 8.60 17.40 -21.00
N ALA A 703 9.29 18.52 -21.34
CA ALA A 703 9.17 19.91 -20.80
C ALA A 703 9.13 21.10 -21.85
N PHE A 704 8.29 22.14 -21.64
CA PHE A 704 7.78 23.18 -22.59
C PHE A 704 8.67 24.47 -22.82
N ILE A 705 8.47 25.46 -23.75
CA ILE A 705 7.44 25.83 -24.79
C ILE A 705 7.96 26.79 -25.91
N GLY A 706 7.23 26.94 -27.05
CA GLY A 706 7.09 28.20 -27.85
C GLY A 706 7.98 28.44 -29.10
N THR A 707 7.61 29.21 -30.14
CA THR A 707 6.33 29.86 -30.52
C THR A 707 6.12 29.86 -32.06
N GLY A 708 4.97 29.36 -32.53
CA GLY A 708 4.53 29.40 -33.94
C GLY A 708 3.09 28.86 -34.06
N ARG A 709 2.26 29.38 -34.99
CA ARG A 709 0.80 29.12 -34.99
C ARG A 709 0.39 27.75 -35.58
N ALA A 710 -0.73 27.22 -35.08
CA ALA A 710 -1.31 25.89 -35.34
C ALA A 710 -2.88 25.99 -35.28
N ALA A 711 -3.70 24.97 -35.50
CA ALA A 711 -3.46 23.52 -35.66
C ALA A 711 -4.20 22.93 -36.91
N PHE A 712 -4.94 21.81 -36.97
CA PHE A 712 -5.69 20.99 -36.00
C PHE A 712 -5.61 19.48 -36.32
N GLY A 713 -6.22 18.63 -35.47
CA GLY A 713 -6.27 17.16 -35.63
C GLY A 713 -7.30 16.52 -34.68
N ALA A 714 -7.09 15.27 -34.28
CA ALA A 714 -7.95 14.55 -33.32
C ALA A 714 -7.14 13.87 -32.20
N SER A 715 -7.70 13.85 -30.99
CA SER A 715 -7.16 13.17 -29.80
C SER A 715 -8.32 12.60 -28.93
N PRO A 716 -8.14 11.99 -27.74
CA PRO A 716 -8.71 10.69 -27.43
C PRO A 716 -10.15 10.75 -26.92
N ARG A 717 -10.80 9.57 -26.89
CA ARG A 717 -12.10 9.41 -26.20
C ARG A 717 -11.97 9.74 -24.70
N ASN A 718 -13.01 10.37 -24.17
CA ASN A 718 -13.28 10.65 -22.74
C ASN A 718 -12.42 11.75 -22.08
N ALA A 719 -12.79 13.01 -22.33
CA ALA A 719 -12.70 14.09 -21.35
C ALA A 719 -14.08 14.78 -21.26
N GLY A 720 -14.64 14.88 -20.05
CA GLY A 720 -15.94 15.54 -19.79
C GLY A 720 -15.80 17.05 -19.53
N PRO A 721 -16.87 17.85 -19.66
CA PRO A 721 -16.75 19.30 -19.70
C PRO A 721 -16.90 19.99 -18.33
N GLN A 722 -16.00 20.95 -18.05
CA GLN A 722 -16.31 22.29 -17.52
C GLN A 722 -15.02 23.13 -17.45
N GLY A 723 -14.93 24.26 -18.19
CA GLY A 723 -13.73 25.12 -18.17
C GLY A 723 -13.39 25.92 -19.44
N ALA A 724 -14.33 26.70 -19.99
CA ALA A 724 -14.08 27.88 -20.85
C ALA A 724 -13.19 27.78 -22.14
N GLY A 725 -13.72 27.16 -23.21
CA GLY A 725 -13.50 27.56 -24.62
C GLY A 725 -12.13 27.30 -25.28
N PRO A 726 -11.96 27.60 -26.59
CA PRO A 726 -12.96 27.83 -27.64
C PRO A 726 -13.16 26.57 -28.50
N ALA A 727 -13.86 25.56 -27.98
CA ALA A 727 -13.84 24.18 -28.50
C ALA A 727 -14.70 23.87 -29.74
N GLY A 728 -15.42 24.84 -30.33
CA GLY A 728 -16.35 24.58 -31.44
C GLY A 728 -15.68 24.20 -32.78
N ALA A 729 -14.52 24.80 -33.07
CA ALA A 729 -13.89 24.75 -34.39
C ALA A 729 -13.52 23.32 -34.87
N SER A 730 -13.17 22.40 -33.97
CA SER A 730 -12.78 21.03 -34.35
C SER A 730 -13.96 20.20 -34.87
N ILE A 731 -15.16 20.40 -34.31
CA ILE A 731 -16.39 19.71 -34.72
C ILE A 731 -16.90 20.27 -36.07
N ALA A 732 -16.71 21.57 -36.31
CA ALA A 732 -16.96 22.20 -37.60
C ALA A 732 -15.99 21.68 -38.67
N ALA A 733 -14.68 21.75 -38.42
CA ALA A 733 -13.64 21.35 -39.36
C ALA A 733 -13.78 19.87 -39.80
N ALA A 734 -13.99 18.94 -38.87
CA ALA A 734 -14.17 17.52 -39.19
C ALA A 734 -15.40 17.27 -40.09
N ARG A 735 -16.48 18.05 -39.91
CA ARG A 735 -17.68 18.00 -40.77
C ARG A 735 -17.45 18.62 -42.15
N VAL A 736 -16.71 19.73 -42.21
CA VAL A 736 -16.31 20.38 -43.47
C VAL A 736 -15.44 19.43 -44.30
N SER A 737 -14.43 18.81 -43.72
CA SER A 737 -13.58 17.83 -44.42
C SER A 737 -14.37 16.62 -44.92
N ALA A 738 -15.28 16.07 -44.12
CA ALA A 738 -16.13 14.94 -44.53
C ALA A 738 -17.10 15.33 -45.68
N ALA A 739 -17.69 16.53 -45.64
CA ALA A 739 -18.58 17.01 -46.68
C ALA A 739 -17.83 17.34 -48.00
N LEU A 740 -16.63 17.92 -47.91
CA LEU A 740 -15.78 18.18 -49.08
C LEU A 740 -15.29 16.87 -49.72
N ALA A 741 -14.89 15.88 -48.90
CA ALA A 741 -14.52 14.56 -49.38
C ALA A 741 -15.70 13.85 -50.09
N ALA A 742 -16.93 13.98 -49.57
CA ALA A 742 -18.12 13.46 -50.24
C ALA A 742 -18.36 14.12 -51.61
N ILE A 743 -18.26 15.46 -51.70
CA ILE A 743 -18.41 16.20 -52.97
C ILE A 743 -17.37 15.76 -54.01
N LEU A 744 -16.10 15.61 -53.60
CA LEU A 744 -15.02 15.15 -54.47
C LEU A 744 -15.12 13.66 -54.83
N THR A 745 -15.87 12.86 -54.05
CA THR A 745 -16.18 11.47 -54.39
C THR A 745 -17.39 11.37 -55.33
N GLU A 746 -18.37 12.27 -55.22
CA GLU A 746 -19.51 12.39 -56.13
C GLU A 746 -19.10 12.89 -57.53
N ALA A 747 -18.05 13.71 -57.64
CA ALA A 747 -17.55 14.26 -58.90
C ALA A 747 -16.02 14.52 -58.83
N PRO A 748 -15.16 13.56 -59.24
CA PRO A 748 -13.72 13.61 -59.01
C PRO A 748 -12.97 14.66 -59.87
N ASP A 749 -13.53 15.05 -61.02
CA ASP A 749 -12.90 16.00 -61.95
C ASP A 749 -13.11 17.48 -61.56
N LEU A 750 -13.72 17.78 -60.40
CA LEU A 750 -13.91 19.16 -59.95
C LEU A 750 -12.59 19.78 -59.44
N SER A 751 -12.35 21.04 -59.85
CA SER A 751 -11.28 21.84 -59.25
C SER A 751 -11.58 22.15 -57.77
N ALA A 752 -10.53 22.29 -56.96
CA ALA A 752 -10.67 22.51 -55.52
C ALA A 752 -11.46 23.78 -55.18
N THR A 753 -11.38 24.83 -55.99
CA THR A 753 -12.22 26.03 -55.87
C THR A 753 -13.69 25.74 -56.16
N ALA A 754 -14.01 25.07 -57.28
CA ALA A 754 -15.40 24.71 -57.59
C ALA A 754 -16.02 23.75 -56.57
N ALA A 755 -15.22 22.90 -55.93
CA ALA A 755 -15.67 22.03 -54.83
C ALA A 755 -16.00 22.82 -53.55
N LEU A 756 -15.23 23.88 -53.26
CA LEU A 756 -15.51 24.82 -52.16
C LEU A 756 -16.73 25.70 -52.46
N ASP A 757 -16.92 26.16 -53.70
CA ASP A 757 -18.10 26.92 -54.12
C ASP A 757 -19.38 26.09 -53.97
N ARG A 758 -19.38 24.81 -54.40
CA ARG A 758 -20.49 23.87 -54.16
C ARG A 758 -20.74 23.59 -52.68
N LEU A 759 -19.69 23.59 -51.85
CA LEU A 759 -19.83 23.44 -50.40
C LEU A 759 -20.52 24.68 -49.79
N ALA A 760 -20.16 25.88 -50.23
CA ALA A 760 -20.79 27.14 -49.83
C ALA A 760 -22.25 27.22 -50.30
N GLU A 761 -22.56 26.77 -51.51
CA GLU A 761 -23.93 26.62 -52.02
C GLU A 761 -24.77 25.70 -51.13
N ARG A 762 -24.31 24.47 -50.88
CA ARG A 762 -24.99 23.50 -49.98
C ARG A 762 -25.16 24.08 -48.56
N ALA A 763 -24.20 24.86 -48.05
CA ALA A 763 -24.31 25.52 -46.74
C ALA A 763 -25.33 26.68 -46.72
N SER A 764 -25.54 27.38 -47.84
CA SER A 764 -26.42 28.55 -47.93
C SER A 764 -27.91 28.22 -47.62
N HIS A 765 -28.33 27.00 -47.93
CA HIS A 765 -29.68 26.45 -47.68
C HIS A 765 -29.95 26.07 -46.22
N HIS A 766 -28.98 26.20 -45.31
CA HIS A 766 -29.21 25.99 -43.89
C HIS A 766 -29.33 27.32 -43.12
N GLY A 767 -30.24 27.33 -42.14
CA GLY A 767 -30.75 28.55 -41.50
C GLY A 767 -29.69 29.43 -40.84
N PRO A 768 -29.99 30.72 -40.61
CA PRO A 768 -29.01 31.77 -40.35
C PRO A 768 -28.08 31.53 -39.15
N GLN A 769 -28.49 30.72 -38.16
CA GLN A 769 -27.66 30.37 -37.00
C GLN A 769 -26.39 29.58 -37.34
N ARG A 770 -26.27 28.92 -38.51
CA ARG A 770 -25.07 28.13 -38.87
C ARG A 770 -24.07 28.83 -39.78
N ARG A 771 -24.42 29.98 -40.36
CA ARG A 771 -23.54 30.70 -41.32
C ARG A 771 -22.19 31.16 -40.74
N PRO A 772 -22.07 31.63 -39.47
CA PRO A 772 -20.79 32.11 -38.93
C PRO A 772 -19.72 31.03 -38.67
N GLU A 773 -20.09 29.76 -38.63
CA GLU A 773 -19.23 28.63 -38.25
C GLU A 773 -18.75 27.79 -39.46
N ILE A 774 -19.19 28.16 -40.66
CA ILE A 774 -18.81 27.53 -41.95
C ILE A 774 -18.09 28.54 -42.87
N ALA A 775 -18.28 29.84 -42.64
CA ALA A 775 -17.56 30.93 -43.32
C ALA A 775 -16.26 31.36 -42.60
N ARG A 776 -15.74 30.53 -41.69
CA ARG A 776 -14.49 30.66 -40.96
C ARG A 776 -13.69 29.37 -41.08
#